data_AF-A0A7C4VGR1-F1
#
_entry.id   AF-A0A7C4VGR1-F1
#
_cell.length_a   1.000
_cell.length_b   1.000
_cell.length_c   1.000
_cell.angle_alpha   90.00
_cell.angle_beta   90.00
_cell.angle_gamma   90.00
#
_symmetry.space_group_name_H-M   'P 1'
#
loop_
_entity.id
_entity.type
_entity.pdbx_description
1 polymer ?
#
loop_
_entity_poly.entity_id
_entity_poly.type
_entity_poly.pdbx_seq_one_letter_code
_entity_poly.pdbx_strand_id
1 'polypeptide(L)'
;MAFRFSDERLEGRLALLAPLQGAEALTWDGSEWADISVRWEFVWGHSSGAAALSGRLLAGDAAPAGCGCLSCALSDKLAYDAKDQPTTVAAPASPADDGPQFVGDAIGDNTSSTTTIAVGSSLSSLIDHANDLDYIKVNLVAGQTYTFSLYGGTLNDPYVELRNSAGVLVAEDDDGGAAFNAFLMYRATTTGEYWIVARHFSTGTGTYTLDVNAIQTGNSSPTSFIDNGKPYFSWEEAAIQITRDGRSWASDFGTSVVVTYAYRSSAPLTMPEDTTGFSRFNAAQITATEASLAAWAAVANITFVRVNDGDGYSNNATILFANYNDGAEGAAAFAFLPGQTPNTAASSSQGDVWINVSIDYNANPVRGDYGYQVLLHEIGHAIGLRHPADYNAGEGVTITYQDHAVYFQDSRVFTTMTYFGSSFVGGNLGAFASLPQMHDIAAVQRLYGANLSTRTGNTTYGYNSNTGVPEYTLSGANAVAVFTIWDGGGLDLLDLSGYTTTNTIDLREEAFSSVGGSIYNISIARGSVIENAIGGSGADTIIGNSAANTLTGGGGNDTLTGGFSADTINGGAGNDTINYAIGDGADAIDGGADTDTLNITDGAAGAILNASWNGAVLTGVAGGSLTSVENVNANMGGGTDWLIYAAASAAVAVNLASGSASGFASISGIERVIGGNGNDTLTGDNFDNRLDGGAGDDVLNGGAGVDTLIGGDGDDVLAGGLGNDSIQSGAGADAINWTVGEGRDTIDGGVDVDTFNATGSGVAELGQATWNGAAI
;
A
#
# COMPACT_ATOMS: atom_id res chain seq x y z
N MET A 1 -19.92 -13.75 -33.42
CA MET A 1 -20.70 -14.69 -32.58
C MET A 1 -20.12 -14.58 -31.17
N ALA A 2 -20.93 -14.21 -30.19
CA ALA A 2 -20.49 -13.93 -28.81
C ALA A 2 -19.99 -15.20 -28.11
N PHE A 3 -19.00 -15.07 -27.21
CA PHE A 3 -18.72 -16.09 -26.21
C PHE A 3 -18.51 -15.47 -24.83
N ARG A 4 -19.41 -15.87 -23.90
CA ARG A 4 -19.20 -15.89 -22.45
C ARG A 4 -18.26 -17.05 -22.12
N PHE A 5 -17.45 -16.92 -21.09
CA PHE A 5 -16.95 -18.06 -20.34
C PHE A 5 -17.37 -17.90 -18.88
N SER A 6 -18.04 -18.94 -18.38
CA SER A 6 -18.31 -19.19 -16.97
C SER A 6 -17.45 -20.38 -16.53
N ASP A 7 -16.69 -20.15 -15.47
CA ASP A 7 -16.18 -21.06 -14.44
C ASP A 7 -15.64 -22.49 -14.70
N GLU A 8 -14.50 -22.68 -14.03
CA GLU A 8 -13.99 -23.85 -13.28
C GLU A 8 -13.51 -25.14 -13.97
N ARG A 9 -12.18 -25.30 -13.90
CA ARG A 9 -11.36 -26.46 -13.51
C ARG A 9 -11.78 -27.87 -13.96
N LEU A 10 -10.90 -28.50 -14.75
CA LEU A 10 -10.48 -29.89 -14.51
C LEU A 10 -9.16 -30.20 -15.21
N GLU A 11 -8.15 -30.53 -14.40
CA GLU A 11 -6.90 -31.14 -14.84
C GLU A 11 -7.17 -32.50 -15.49
N GLY A 12 -6.53 -32.76 -16.64
CA GLY A 12 -6.60 -34.05 -17.31
C GLY A 12 -5.61 -34.13 -18.46
N ARG A 13 -4.47 -34.80 -18.22
CA ARG A 13 -3.51 -35.20 -19.26
C ARG A 13 -4.22 -36.03 -20.32
N LEU A 14 -4.33 -35.52 -21.55
CA LEU A 14 -4.65 -36.33 -22.73
C LEU A 14 -3.50 -36.23 -23.73
N ALA A 15 -2.72 -37.30 -23.82
CA ALA A 15 -1.78 -37.51 -24.90
C ALA A 15 -2.55 -37.85 -26.18
N LEU A 16 -2.28 -37.15 -27.29
CA LEU A 16 -2.63 -37.63 -28.63
C LEU A 16 -1.51 -37.36 -29.64
N LEU A 17 -0.88 -38.45 -30.06
CA LEU A 17 -0.09 -38.58 -31.28
C LEU A 17 -1.00 -38.43 -32.52
N ALA A 18 -0.67 -37.51 -33.44
CA ALA A 18 -0.58 -37.74 -34.89
C ALA A 18 -0.54 -36.41 -35.68
N PRO A 19 0.18 -36.34 -36.83
CA PRO A 19 0.33 -35.12 -37.62
C PRO A 19 -0.78 -35.00 -38.68
N LEU A 20 -1.29 -33.79 -38.91
CA LEU A 20 -2.09 -33.48 -40.10
C LEU A 20 -1.38 -32.44 -40.96
N GLN A 21 -1.07 -32.89 -42.16
CA GLN A 21 -0.61 -32.11 -43.31
C GLN A 21 -1.74 -31.22 -43.83
N GLY A 22 -1.41 -29.99 -44.20
CA GLY A 22 -2.31 -29.10 -44.95
C GLY A 22 -1.88 -27.64 -44.88
N ALA A 23 -0.79 -27.28 -45.56
CA ALA A 23 -0.44 -25.88 -45.77
C ALA A 23 -1.22 -25.38 -47.00
N GLU A 24 -2.24 -24.54 -46.78
CA GLU A 24 -2.75 -23.63 -47.80
C GLU A 24 -1.95 -22.33 -47.70
N ALA A 25 -1.41 -21.89 -48.83
CA ALA A 25 -0.62 -20.67 -48.94
C ALA A 25 -1.51 -19.43 -48.80
N LEU A 26 -1.28 -18.63 -47.75
CA LEU A 26 -1.82 -17.28 -47.63
C LEU A 26 -0.93 -16.31 -48.42
N THR A 27 -1.50 -15.66 -49.44
CA THR A 27 -0.91 -14.52 -50.14
C THR A 27 -1.29 -13.23 -49.42
N TRP A 28 -0.29 -12.42 -49.06
CA TRP A 28 -0.41 -11.12 -48.38
C TRP A 28 -0.82 -10.00 -49.36
N ASP A 29 -1.76 -9.13 -48.97
CA ASP A 29 -2.34 -8.06 -49.80
C ASP A 29 -1.97 -6.62 -49.36
N GLY A 30 -0.97 -6.46 -48.48
CA GLY A 30 -0.31 -5.17 -48.29
C GLY A 30 -1.03 -4.16 -47.38
N SER A 31 -1.84 -4.59 -46.41
CA SER A 31 -2.35 -3.70 -45.34
C SER A 31 -1.72 -4.02 -43.97
N GLU A 32 -1.26 -2.94 -43.31
CA GLU A 32 -0.87 -2.65 -41.91
C GLU A 32 -0.54 -3.78 -40.90
N TRP A 33 0.48 -3.50 -40.09
CA TRP A 33 1.02 -4.36 -39.04
C TRP A 33 -0.03 -4.67 -37.97
N ALA A 34 -0.40 -5.94 -37.85
CA ALA A 34 -1.04 -6.49 -36.65
C ALA A 34 -0.01 -7.30 -35.87
N ASP A 35 0.05 -7.05 -34.56
CA ASP A 35 0.98 -7.65 -33.60
C ASP A 35 1.13 -9.17 -33.77
N ILE A 36 2.37 -9.61 -33.98
CA ILE A 36 2.75 -11.02 -33.90
C ILE A 36 3.19 -11.29 -32.46
N SER A 37 2.31 -11.85 -31.63
CA SER A 37 2.71 -12.39 -30.32
C SER A 37 3.50 -13.70 -30.49
N VAL A 38 4.79 -13.66 -30.19
CA VAL A 38 5.64 -14.85 -30.06
C VAL A 38 5.47 -15.44 -28.67
N ARG A 39 5.00 -16.69 -28.55
CA ARG A 39 5.02 -17.43 -27.28
C ARG A 39 6.33 -18.21 -27.15
N TRP A 40 6.99 -18.07 -26.02
CA TRP A 40 8.07 -18.94 -25.57
C TRP A 40 7.50 -20.07 -24.73
N GLU A 41 7.76 -21.33 -25.10
CA GLU A 41 7.53 -22.48 -24.22
C GLU A 41 8.86 -22.92 -23.60
N PHE A 42 8.96 -22.81 -22.27
CA PHE A 42 10.08 -23.36 -21.50
C PHE A 42 9.72 -24.78 -21.05
N VAL A 43 10.54 -25.76 -21.43
CA VAL A 43 10.43 -27.14 -20.92
C VAL A 43 11.58 -27.38 -19.94
N TRP A 44 11.26 -27.50 -18.65
CA TRP A 44 12.22 -27.91 -17.62
C TRP A 44 12.40 -29.43 -17.60
N GLY A 45 13.63 -29.90 -17.83
CA GLY A 45 14.04 -31.28 -17.65
C GLY A 45 15.02 -31.41 -16.48
N HIS A 46 14.59 -32.05 -15.39
CA HIS A 46 15.48 -32.44 -14.29
C HIS A 46 16.41 -33.59 -14.73
N SER A 47 17.70 -33.33 -14.87
CA SER A 47 18.76 -34.28 -14.49
C SER A 47 20.11 -33.56 -14.34
N SER A 48 20.81 -33.89 -13.27
CA SER A 48 22.10 -33.40 -12.82
C SER A 48 23.19 -33.28 -13.92
N GLY A 49 23.79 -32.09 -14.03
CA GLY A 49 25.11 -31.88 -14.62
C GLY A 49 25.16 -30.99 -15.86
N ALA A 50 25.70 -29.77 -15.69
CA ALA A 50 26.16 -28.82 -16.70
C ALA A 50 25.13 -28.32 -17.74
N ALA A 51 24.64 -27.08 -17.56
CA ALA A 51 23.90 -26.36 -18.59
C ALA A 51 24.85 -25.89 -19.71
N ALA A 52 24.62 -26.38 -20.93
CA ALA A 52 25.16 -25.81 -22.16
C ALA A 52 23.99 -25.25 -22.97
N LEU A 53 24.00 -23.95 -23.25
CA LEU A 53 23.08 -23.33 -24.21
C LEU A 53 23.42 -23.88 -25.61
N SER A 54 22.44 -24.41 -26.32
CA SER A 54 22.54 -24.69 -27.75
C SER A 54 21.25 -24.29 -28.43
N GLY A 55 21.23 -23.08 -29.00
CA GLY A 55 20.17 -22.64 -29.90
C GLY A 55 20.27 -23.36 -31.24
N ARG A 56 19.19 -23.99 -31.69
CA ARG A 56 19.08 -24.61 -33.01
C ARG A 56 18.15 -23.76 -33.88
N LEU A 57 18.72 -23.05 -34.84
CA LEU A 57 17.99 -22.36 -35.89
C LEU A 57 17.34 -23.40 -36.82
N LEU A 58 16.01 -23.46 -36.90
CA LEU A 58 15.30 -24.18 -37.96
C LEU A 58 15.04 -23.21 -39.11
N ALA A 59 16.01 -23.08 -40.02
CA ALA A 59 15.77 -22.46 -41.31
C ALA A 59 15.07 -23.48 -42.22
N GLY A 60 13.83 -23.20 -42.62
CA GLY A 60 13.13 -23.91 -43.69
C GLY A 60 13.43 -23.25 -45.03
N ASP A 61 14.14 -23.96 -45.90
CA ASP A 61 14.50 -23.54 -47.25
C ASP A 61 13.30 -23.29 -48.16
N ALA A 62 13.39 -22.23 -48.98
CA ALA A 62 13.02 -22.28 -50.40
C ALA A 62 13.73 -21.16 -51.18
N ALA A 63 14.87 -21.49 -51.81
CA ALA A 63 15.50 -20.68 -52.85
C ALA A 63 15.02 -21.13 -54.25
N PRO A 64 14.70 -20.23 -55.19
CA PRO A 64 14.69 -20.55 -56.61
C PRO A 64 16.05 -20.30 -57.26
N ALA A 65 16.34 -21.12 -58.27
CA ALA A 65 17.62 -21.31 -58.94
C ALA A 65 18.14 -20.10 -59.75
N GLY A 66 19.46 -19.89 -59.73
CA GLY A 66 20.17 -19.01 -60.66
C GLY A 66 21.61 -18.66 -60.27
N CYS A 67 22.54 -19.61 -60.42
CA CYS A 67 24.01 -19.48 -60.59
C CYS A 67 24.80 -18.35 -59.88
N GLY A 68 25.75 -18.74 -59.00
CA GLY A 68 27.11 -18.19 -59.04
C GLY A 68 27.78 -17.77 -57.72
N CYS A 69 28.42 -18.72 -57.03
CA CYS A 69 29.64 -18.62 -56.20
C CYS A 69 29.83 -17.44 -55.21
N LEU A 70 29.86 -17.73 -53.91
CA LEU A 70 31.05 -17.45 -53.08
C LEU A 70 31.07 -18.32 -51.81
N SER A 71 32.13 -19.11 -51.68
CA SER A 71 32.53 -19.88 -50.49
C SER A 71 33.44 -19.04 -49.59
N CYS A 72 33.50 -19.42 -48.30
CA CYS A 72 34.45 -19.01 -47.24
C CYS A 72 34.01 -17.76 -46.46
N ALA A 73 34.01 -17.70 -45.12
CA ALA A 73 34.45 -18.63 -44.09
C ALA A 73 33.88 -18.19 -42.73
N LEU A 74 33.49 -19.12 -41.87
CA LEU A 74 33.46 -18.91 -40.41
C LEU A 74 33.56 -20.25 -39.70
N SER A 75 34.78 -20.80 -39.68
CA SER A 75 35.27 -21.52 -38.51
C SER A 75 36.75 -21.21 -38.37
N ASP A 76 37.12 -20.46 -37.34
CA ASP A 76 38.04 -21.00 -36.33
C ASP A 76 38.38 -19.93 -35.28
N LYS A 77 37.98 -20.28 -34.05
CA LYS A 77 38.80 -20.25 -32.84
C LYS A 77 39.33 -18.91 -32.32
N LEU A 78 38.68 -18.48 -31.24
CA LEU A 78 39.31 -18.25 -29.93
C LEU A 78 40.80 -18.69 -29.86
N ALA A 79 41.68 -17.71 -29.85
CA ALA A 79 42.99 -17.80 -29.21
C ALA A 79 43.35 -16.41 -28.66
N TYR A 80 43.25 -16.32 -27.34
CA TYR A 80 43.85 -15.29 -26.50
C TYR A 80 45.38 -15.41 -26.62
N ASP A 81 46.06 -14.35 -27.07
CA ASP A 81 47.48 -14.17 -26.81
C ASP A 81 47.76 -12.69 -26.53
N ALA A 82 48.46 -12.45 -25.43
CA ALA A 82 48.81 -11.15 -24.93
C ALA A 82 50.16 -10.73 -25.51
N LYS A 83 50.18 -9.67 -26.34
CA LYS A 83 51.28 -8.70 -26.45
C LYS A 83 50.97 -7.62 -27.50
N ASP A 84 51.39 -6.40 -27.15
CA ASP A 84 51.59 -5.21 -28.00
C ASP A 84 50.38 -4.28 -28.24
N GLN A 85 50.29 -3.26 -27.37
CA GLN A 85 49.78 -1.92 -27.69
C GLN A 85 50.74 -1.25 -28.70
N PRO A 86 50.24 -0.45 -29.67
CA PRO A 86 50.23 1.00 -29.42
C PRO A 86 49.03 1.79 -30.03
N THR A 87 48.41 2.60 -29.16
CA THR A 87 47.99 4.02 -29.31
C THR A 87 47.33 4.58 -30.60
N THR A 88 46.15 5.17 -30.38
CA THR A 88 45.52 6.38 -31.00
C THR A 88 45.08 6.30 -32.46
N VAL A 89 43.77 6.38 -32.74
CA VAL A 89 42.95 7.59 -33.00
C VAL A 89 41.48 7.14 -33.09
N ALA A 90 40.59 7.73 -32.28
CA ALA A 90 39.15 7.53 -32.36
C ALA A 90 38.54 8.45 -33.44
N ALA A 91 37.69 7.89 -34.30
CA ALA A 91 36.75 8.63 -35.14
C ALA A 91 35.34 8.52 -34.52
N PRO A 92 34.51 9.58 -34.58
CA PRO A 92 33.33 9.72 -33.75
C PRO A 92 32.21 8.78 -34.19
N ALA A 93 31.49 8.23 -33.21
CA ALA A 93 30.23 7.55 -33.43
C ALA A 93 29.16 8.60 -33.80
N SER A 94 28.38 8.30 -34.84
CA SER A 94 27.05 8.87 -35.06
C SER A 94 26.21 8.65 -33.80
N PRO A 95 25.45 9.62 -33.29
CA PRO A 95 24.37 9.30 -32.37
C PRO A 95 23.34 8.50 -33.16
N ALA A 96 23.06 7.28 -32.69
CA ALA A 96 21.86 6.57 -33.08
C ALA A 96 20.68 7.27 -32.39
N ASP A 97 19.62 7.40 -33.16
CA ASP A 97 18.24 7.60 -32.74
C ASP A 97 17.89 6.60 -31.62
N ASP A 98 17.93 7.06 -30.37
CA ASP A 98 17.36 6.37 -29.22
C ASP A 98 16.19 7.22 -28.70
N GLY A 99 15.02 7.01 -29.32
CA GLY A 99 13.77 7.03 -28.57
C GLY A 99 13.86 6.09 -27.35
N PRO A 100 13.04 6.29 -26.31
CA PRO A 100 13.30 5.74 -24.99
C PRO A 100 13.34 4.20 -25.03
N GLN A 101 14.54 3.65 -24.85
CA GLN A 101 14.71 2.26 -24.48
C GLN A 101 14.51 2.17 -22.97
N PHE A 102 13.38 1.59 -22.57
CA PHE A 102 13.19 1.01 -21.25
C PHE A 102 14.34 0.04 -20.95
N VAL A 103 15.07 0.18 -19.83
CA VAL A 103 15.33 -0.81 -18.75
C VAL A 103 16.29 -0.19 -17.71
N GLY A 104 15.89 -0.15 -16.42
CA GLY A 104 16.80 -0.08 -15.26
C GLY A 104 16.21 0.66 -14.04
N ASP A 105 16.19 -0.01 -12.88
CA ASP A 105 15.79 0.55 -11.57
C ASP A 105 16.49 1.89 -11.24
N ALA A 106 15.74 2.79 -10.60
CA ALA A 106 16.19 4.10 -10.18
C ALA A 106 16.84 4.11 -8.78
N ILE A 107 16.76 2.98 -8.06
CA ILE A 107 17.36 2.80 -6.73
C ILE A 107 18.58 1.89 -6.85
N GLY A 108 19.61 2.13 -6.03
CA GLY A 108 20.84 1.35 -6.09
C GLY A 108 20.83 0.12 -5.16
N ASP A 109 21.37 -1.01 -5.63
CA ASP A 109 21.54 -2.28 -4.88
C ASP A 109 22.48 -2.20 -3.65
N ASN A 110 22.93 -1.00 -3.30
CA ASN A 110 23.87 -0.78 -2.20
C ASN A 110 23.76 0.64 -1.66
N THR A 111 24.48 0.91 -0.59
CA THR A 111 24.51 2.21 0.11
C THR A 111 25.11 3.38 -0.69
N SER A 112 25.41 3.22 -1.99
CA SER A 112 25.70 4.33 -2.91
C SER A 112 24.44 4.93 -3.54
N SER A 113 23.29 4.30 -3.35
CA SER A 113 21.98 4.88 -3.65
C SER A 113 21.82 6.26 -3.00
N THR A 114 21.32 7.22 -3.77
CA THR A 114 21.02 8.58 -3.31
C THR A 114 19.55 8.76 -2.93
N THR A 115 18.70 7.79 -3.27
CA THR A 115 17.26 7.79 -3.03
C THR A 115 16.98 7.91 -1.53
N THR A 116 16.18 8.91 -1.17
CA THR A 116 15.85 9.22 0.22
C THR A 116 14.34 9.31 0.37
N ILE A 117 13.79 8.63 1.37
CA ILE A 117 12.38 8.77 1.76
C ILE A 117 12.27 9.64 3.02
N ALA A 118 11.31 10.56 3.02
CA ALA A 118 10.95 11.33 4.19
C ALA A 118 9.99 10.55 5.10
N VAL A 119 10.01 10.88 6.39
CA VAL A 119 9.06 10.34 7.36
C VAL A 119 7.70 11.00 7.17
N GLY A 120 6.65 10.21 7.12
CA GLY A 120 5.29 10.61 6.75
C GLY A 120 5.04 10.58 5.24
N SER A 121 5.86 9.84 4.49
CA SER A 121 5.81 9.77 3.03
C SER A 121 5.87 8.31 2.56
N SER A 122 5.52 8.12 1.29
CA SER A 122 5.52 6.84 0.60
C SER A 122 6.48 6.90 -0.59
N LEU A 123 7.14 5.79 -0.89
CA LEU A 123 8.08 5.62 -2.00
C LEU A 123 7.74 4.33 -2.73
N SER A 124 7.50 4.37 -4.03
CA SER A 124 7.22 3.21 -4.87
C SER A 124 8.39 2.93 -5.81
N SER A 125 8.76 1.67 -5.95
CA SER A 125 9.80 1.24 -6.90
C SER A 125 9.55 -0.18 -7.43
N LEU A 126 10.51 -0.74 -8.14
CA LEU A 126 10.48 -2.06 -8.78
C LEU A 126 11.73 -2.85 -8.41
N ILE A 127 11.55 -4.06 -7.87
CA ILE A 127 12.61 -5.08 -7.83
C ILE A 127 12.74 -5.63 -9.26
N ASP A 128 13.74 -5.19 -10.00
CA ASP A 128 13.81 -5.36 -11.46
C ASP A 128 14.51 -6.67 -11.89
N HIS A 129 15.26 -7.28 -10.98
CA HIS A 129 15.90 -8.58 -11.19
C HIS A 129 16.04 -9.45 -9.93
N ALA A 130 16.39 -10.71 -10.13
CA ALA A 130 16.60 -11.66 -9.04
C ALA A 130 17.72 -11.21 -8.09
N ASN A 131 17.41 -11.13 -6.79
CA ASN A 131 18.30 -10.65 -5.71
C ASN A 131 18.65 -9.16 -5.77
N ASP A 132 17.84 -8.39 -6.47
CA ASP A 132 17.86 -6.94 -6.36
C ASP A 132 17.54 -6.50 -4.91
N LEU A 133 18.22 -5.44 -4.46
CA LEU A 133 18.21 -4.94 -3.08
C LEU A 133 18.11 -3.41 -3.09
N ASP A 134 16.92 -2.84 -3.12
CA ASP A 134 16.78 -1.38 -3.19
C ASP A 134 17.18 -0.74 -1.85
N TYR A 135 18.34 -0.06 -1.82
CA TYR A 135 18.78 0.69 -0.63
C TYR A 135 18.20 2.09 -0.63
N ILE A 136 17.26 2.33 0.28
CA ILE A 136 16.56 3.61 0.43
C ILE A 136 17.02 4.28 1.71
N LYS A 137 17.47 5.52 1.61
CA LYS A 137 17.92 6.30 2.75
C LYS A 137 16.73 6.88 3.52
N VAL A 138 16.80 6.85 4.84
CA VAL A 138 15.85 7.58 5.71
C VAL A 138 16.59 8.21 6.88
N ASN A 139 16.23 9.44 7.22
CA ASN A 139 16.74 10.11 8.40
C ASN A 139 15.80 9.88 9.58
N LEU A 140 16.28 9.15 10.58
CA LEU A 140 15.50 8.85 11.78
C LEU A 140 16.04 9.62 12.98
N VAL A 141 15.13 10.05 13.85
CA VAL A 141 15.43 10.71 15.12
C VAL A 141 15.47 9.67 16.25
N ALA A 142 16.56 9.64 17.03
CA ALA A 142 16.67 8.76 18.19
C ALA A 142 15.47 8.91 19.13
N GLY A 143 14.85 7.79 19.49
CA GLY A 143 13.69 7.76 20.37
C GLY A 143 12.34 7.95 19.71
N GLN A 144 12.29 8.27 18.41
CA GLN A 144 11.06 8.29 17.62
C GLN A 144 10.80 6.88 17.06
N THR A 145 9.52 6.47 17.10
CA THR A 145 9.04 5.23 16.50
C THR A 145 8.59 5.49 15.07
N TYR A 146 8.92 4.56 14.18
CA TYR A 146 8.51 4.59 12.79
C TYR A 146 7.91 3.24 12.39
N THR A 147 6.94 3.26 11.49
CA THR A 147 6.52 2.10 10.69
C THR A 147 7.17 2.19 9.30
N PHE A 148 7.42 1.03 8.71
CA PHE A 148 7.99 0.78 7.40
C PHE A 148 7.10 -0.30 6.79
N SER A 149 6.14 0.11 5.96
CA SER A 149 5.17 -0.81 5.37
C SER A 149 5.53 -0.99 3.91
N LEU A 150 5.99 -2.18 3.55
CA LEU A 150 6.41 -2.57 2.22
C LEU A 150 5.28 -3.37 1.57
N TYR A 151 4.41 -2.67 0.83
CA TYR A 151 3.32 -3.26 0.10
C TYR A 151 3.81 -3.86 -1.21
N GLY A 152 3.62 -5.16 -1.40
CA GLY A 152 3.98 -5.85 -2.62
C GLY A 152 2.90 -5.64 -3.67
N GLY A 153 3.13 -4.73 -4.62
CA GLY A 153 2.21 -4.51 -5.74
C GLY A 153 2.14 -5.73 -6.65
N THR A 154 3.13 -5.90 -7.53
CA THR A 154 3.36 -7.17 -8.26
C THR A 154 4.46 -8.01 -7.63
N LEU A 155 5.17 -7.46 -6.63
CA LEU A 155 6.15 -8.18 -5.83
C LEU A 155 5.43 -9.08 -4.83
N ASN A 156 5.23 -10.35 -5.19
CA ASN A 156 4.34 -11.23 -4.41
C ASN A 156 4.84 -11.60 -3.01
N ASP A 157 6.14 -11.51 -2.71
CA ASP A 157 6.76 -11.94 -1.43
C ASP A 157 7.71 -10.83 -0.93
N PRO A 158 7.17 -9.65 -0.58
CA PRO A 158 7.96 -8.49 -0.18
C PRO A 158 8.70 -8.76 1.13
N TYR A 159 9.92 -8.26 1.23
CA TYR A 159 10.76 -8.37 2.42
C TYR A 159 11.44 -7.04 2.66
N VAL A 160 11.22 -6.47 3.85
CA VAL A 160 11.85 -5.21 4.26
C VAL A 160 12.91 -5.46 5.32
N GLU A 161 14.08 -4.87 5.12
CA GLU A 161 15.13 -4.78 6.13
C GLU A 161 15.37 -3.32 6.51
N LEU A 162 15.86 -3.11 7.72
CA LEU A 162 16.38 -1.82 8.16
C LEU A 162 17.80 -1.99 8.68
N ARG A 163 18.71 -1.16 8.18
CA ARG A 163 20.14 -1.15 8.50
C ARG A 163 20.54 0.21 9.03
N ASN A 164 21.48 0.25 9.97
CA ASN A 164 22.02 1.52 10.48
C ASN A 164 23.06 2.13 9.52
N SER A 165 23.57 3.32 9.84
CA SER A 165 24.60 4.02 9.05
C SER A 165 25.91 3.27 8.84
N ALA A 166 26.16 2.17 9.57
CA ALA A 166 27.31 1.28 9.39
C ALA A 166 26.98 0.05 8.50
N GLY A 167 25.76 0.00 7.93
CA GLY A 167 25.26 -1.11 7.11
C GLY A 167 24.84 -2.35 7.92
N VAL A 168 24.83 -2.27 9.25
CA VAL A 168 24.45 -3.39 10.12
C VAL A 168 22.93 -3.48 10.19
N LEU A 169 22.40 -4.67 9.92
CA LEU A 169 20.98 -5.00 10.07
C LEU A 169 20.52 -4.76 11.52
N VAL A 170 19.46 -3.97 11.68
CA VAL A 170 18.88 -3.61 12.98
C VAL A 170 17.45 -4.08 13.15
N ALA A 171 16.71 -4.33 12.07
CA ALA A 171 15.40 -4.99 12.09
C ALA A 171 15.04 -5.49 10.68
N GLU A 172 14.11 -6.43 10.58
CA GLU A 172 13.65 -7.03 9.33
C GLU A 172 12.27 -7.66 9.52
N ASP A 173 11.47 -7.78 8.46
CA ASP A 173 10.19 -8.51 8.45
C ASP A 173 9.89 -9.10 7.07
N ASP A 174 9.65 -10.41 7.00
CA ASP A 174 9.45 -11.19 5.78
C ASP A 174 8.04 -11.81 5.64
N ASP A 175 7.07 -11.33 6.44
CA ASP A 175 5.61 -11.57 6.43
C ASP A 175 5.05 -13.02 6.35
N GLY A 176 5.92 -14.01 6.22
CA GLY A 176 5.58 -15.43 6.23
C GLY A 176 5.06 -16.01 4.90
N GLY A 177 5.02 -15.25 3.79
CA GLY A 177 4.91 -15.82 2.44
C GLY A 177 4.23 -14.96 1.36
N ALA A 178 4.24 -15.50 0.14
CA ALA A 178 3.99 -14.81 -1.13
C ALA A 178 2.59 -14.21 -1.43
N ALA A 179 1.83 -13.78 -0.42
CA ALA A 179 0.57 -13.04 -0.58
C ALA A 179 0.37 -11.97 0.52
N PHE A 180 1.39 -11.70 1.31
CA PHE A 180 1.33 -10.74 2.40
C PHE A 180 2.20 -9.52 2.05
N ASN A 181 2.01 -8.43 2.81
CA ASN A 181 2.86 -7.26 2.76
C ASN A 181 3.82 -7.32 3.95
N ALA A 182 5.05 -6.86 3.76
CA ALA A 182 6.03 -6.78 4.84
C ALA A 182 5.80 -5.51 5.66
N PHE A 183 5.74 -5.66 6.98
CA PHE A 183 5.52 -4.57 7.91
C PHE A 183 6.56 -4.59 9.01
N LEU A 184 7.46 -3.62 8.95
CA LEU A 184 8.42 -3.40 10.00
C LEU A 184 8.02 -2.17 10.81
N MET A 185 8.04 -2.30 12.13
CA MET A 185 8.13 -1.13 13.00
C MET A 185 9.60 -1.02 13.45
N TYR A 186 10.18 0.18 13.47
CA TYR A 186 11.46 0.39 14.16
C TYR A 186 11.58 1.72 14.94
N ARG A 187 12.16 1.64 16.15
CA ARG A 187 12.50 2.81 16.97
C ARG A 187 13.96 3.14 16.82
N ALA A 188 14.26 4.31 16.26
CA ALA A 188 15.64 4.70 16.05
C ALA A 188 16.42 4.79 17.37
N THR A 189 17.57 4.13 17.42
CA THR A 189 18.49 4.10 18.56
C THR A 189 19.52 5.21 18.50
N THR A 190 19.81 5.71 17.30
CA THR A 190 20.68 6.87 17.04
C THR A 190 19.95 7.84 16.13
N THR A 191 20.17 9.15 16.31
CA THR A 191 19.69 10.14 15.34
C THR A 191 20.65 10.13 14.16
N GLY A 192 20.11 9.99 12.96
CA GLY A 192 20.90 10.04 11.74
C GLY A 192 20.35 9.12 10.66
N GLU A 193 21.25 8.76 9.75
CA GLU A 193 20.94 8.01 8.55
C GLU A 193 20.74 6.51 8.84
N TYR A 194 19.67 5.97 8.27
CA TYR A 194 19.40 4.54 8.18
C TYR A 194 19.14 4.18 6.71
N TRP A 195 19.25 2.89 6.42
CA TRP A 195 18.98 2.32 5.11
C TRP A 195 17.85 1.31 5.24
N ILE A 196 16.72 1.58 4.59
CA ILE A 196 15.72 0.57 4.33
C ILE A 196 16.21 -0.25 3.12
N VAL A 197 16.10 -1.56 3.19
CA VAL A 197 16.34 -2.43 2.03
C VAL A 197 15.03 -3.09 1.68
N ALA A 198 14.46 -2.74 0.54
CA ALA A 198 13.32 -3.46 -0.02
C ALA A 198 13.84 -4.57 -0.93
N ARG A 199 13.24 -5.76 -0.83
CA ARG A 199 13.62 -6.90 -1.68
C ARG A 199 12.49 -7.91 -1.77
N HIS A 200 12.62 -8.85 -2.70
CA HIS A 200 11.86 -10.10 -2.63
C HIS A 200 12.49 -11.07 -1.63
N PHE A 201 11.72 -11.85 -0.87
CA PHE A 201 12.27 -12.83 0.08
C PHE A 201 13.27 -13.80 -0.58
N SER A 202 12.89 -14.37 -1.73
CA SER A 202 13.78 -15.16 -2.60
C SER A 202 14.36 -14.38 -3.80
N THR A 203 13.94 -14.70 -5.03
CA THR A 203 14.51 -14.18 -6.28
C THR A 203 13.44 -13.63 -7.24
N GLY A 204 12.23 -13.38 -6.75
CA GLY A 204 11.16 -12.78 -7.55
C GLY A 204 11.42 -11.31 -7.82
N THR A 205 10.61 -10.75 -8.72
CA THR A 205 10.67 -9.38 -9.21
C THR A 205 9.25 -8.81 -9.19
N GLY A 206 9.12 -7.50 -9.11
CA GLY A 206 7.82 -6.85 -9.08
C GLY A 206 7.85 -5.52 -8.36
N THR A 207 6.76 -4.77 -8.53
CA THR A 207 6.59 -3.44 -7.95
C THR A 207 6.27 -3.53 -6.47
N TYR A 208 6.76 -2.56 -5.71
CA TYR A 208 6.43 -2.40 -4.29
C TYR A 208 6.27 -0.93 -3.93
N THR A 209 5.68 -0.71 -2.75
CA THR A 209 5.61 0.61 -2.12
C THR A 209 6.04 0.52 -0.68
N LEU A 210 6.95 1.39 -0.31
CA LEU A 210 7.41 1.60 1.04
C LEU A 210 6.78 2.87 1.64
N ASP A 211 5.90 2.69 2.61
CA ASP A 211 5.46 3.77 3.49
C ASP A 211 6.40 3.87 4.69
N VAL A 212 6.85 5.08 5.02
CA VAL A 212 7.55 5.34 6.27
C VAL A 212 6.78 6.36 7.09
N ASN A 213 6.21 5.97 8.22
CA ASN A 213 5.43 6.88 9.06
C ASN A 213 6.01 6.98 10.47
N ALA A 214 6.13 8.21 11.00
CA ALA A 214 6.45 8.39 12.41
C ALA A 214 5.18 8.19 13.24
N ILE A 215 5.21 7.22 14.16
CA ILE A 215 4.19 7.12 15.20
C ILE A 215 4.54 8.17 16.24
N GLN A 216 3.81 9.29 16.31
CA GLN A 216 4.00 10.31 17.34
C GLN A 216 3.92 9.67 18.73
N THR A 217 5.09 9.40 19.33
CA THR A 217 5.20 8.92 20.70
C THR A 217 6.06 9.90 21.46
N GLY A 218 5.47 10.47 22.50
CA GLY A 218 6.24 11.17 23.51
C GLY A 218 7.25 10.20 24.15
N ASN A 219 8.53 10.42 23.83
CA ASN A 219 9.73 10.14 24.63
C ASN A 219 10.35 8.71 24.67
N SER A 220 11.60 8.65 24.16
CA SER A 220 12.79 7.82 24.49
C SER A 220 12.86 6.27 24.31
N SER A 221 13.65 5.83 23.28
CA SER A 221 14.13 4.47 22.87
C SER A 221 14.93 3.71 23.95
N PRO A 222 15.34 2.40 23.84
CA PRO A 222 15.70 1.61 22.62
C PRO A 222 15.36 0.08 22.61
N THR A 223 15.54 -0.58 21.44
CA THR A 223 15.65 -2.06 21.22
C THR A 223 14.51 -2.94 21.73
N SER A 224 13.71 -3.52 20.82
CA SER A 224 12.32 -3.94 21.11
C SER A 224 11.50 -2.71 21.49
N PHE A 225 10.34 -2.51 20.86
CA PHE A 225 9.54 -1.32 21.15
C PHE A 225 8.99 -1.35 22.54
N ILE A 226 9.77 -0.86 23.49
CA ILE A 226 9.33 -0.64 24.85
C ILE A 226 8.57 0.68 24.84
N ASP A 227 7.27 0.63 24.52
CA ASP A 227 6.34 1.75 24.73
C ASP A 227 5.58 1.51 26.04
N ASN A 228 5.50 2.56 26.85
CA ASN A 228 5.12 2.47 28.26
C ASN A 228 5.86 1.34 29.03
N GLY A 229 7.13 1.08 28.70
CA GLY A 229 7.89 0.01 29.35
C GLY A 229 7.64 -1.41 28.83
N LYS A 230 6.93 -1.62 27.72
CA LYS A 230 6.50 -2.94 27.21
C LYS A 230 6.81 -3.13 25.72
N PRO A 231 7.32 -4.30 25.27
CA PRO A 231 7.58 -4.60 23.86
C PRO A 231 6.31 -4.46 23.01
N TYR A 232 6.42 -3.98 21.77
CA TYR A 232 5.31 -3.99 20.80
C TYR A 232 5.26 -5.34 20.10
N PHE A 233 4.06 -5.90 19.96
CA PHE A 233 3.84 -7.16 19.24
C PHE A 233 3.16 -6.91 17.90
N SER A 234 3.54 -7.61 16.84
CA SER A 234 2.68 -7.69 15.65
C SER A 234 1.33 -8.34 16.00
N TRP A 235 0.34 -8.21 15.12
CA TRP A 235 -0.95 -8.90 15.27
C TRP A 235 -0.76 -10.42 15.41
N GLU A 236 0.21 -11.01 14.70
CA GLU A 236 0.52 -12.44 14.76
C GLU A 236 1.16 -12.82 16.09
N GLU A 237 2.14 -12.05 16.56
CA GLU A 237 2.78 -12.26 17.86
C GLU A 237 1.75 -12.17 18.99
N ALA A 238 0.83 -11.19 18.92
CA ALA A 238 -0.27 -11.06 19.86
C ALA A 238 -1.25 -12.24 19.78
N ALA A 239 -1.59 -12.71 18.58
CA ALA A 239 -2.43 -13.88 18.38
C ALA A 239 -1.81 -15.16 18.96
N ILE A 240 -0.50 -15.38 18.72
CA ILE A 240 0.27 -16.47 19.32
C ILE A 240 0.26 -16.36 20.84
N GLN A 241 0.46 -15.17 21.39
CA GLN A 241 0.48 -14.94 22.83
C GLN A 241 -0.87 -15.21 23.49
N ILE A 242 -1.97 -14.75 22.88
CA ILE A 242 -3.35 -15.00 23.35
C ILE A 242 -3.70 -16.49 23.26
N THR A 243 -3.16 -17.21 22.27
CA THR A 243 -3.41 -18.65 22.03
C THR A 243 -2.29 -19.57 22.52
N ARG A 244 -1.38 -19.07 23.37
CA ARG A 244 -0.11 -19.74 23.78
C ARG A 244 -0.25 -21.16 24.33
N ASP A 245 -1.44 -21.53 24.81
CA ASP A 245 -1.75 -22.86 25.32
C ASP A 245 -2.10 -23.90 24.24
N GLY A 246 -2.41 -23.46 23.02
CA GLY A 246 -2.86 -24.31 21.92
C GLY A 246 -4.19 -25.03 22.17
N ARG A 247 -5.02 -24.54 23.10
CA ARG A 247 -6.32 -25.13 23.44
C ARG A 247 -7.38 -24.64 22.45
N SER A 248 -8.11 -25.58 21.87
CA SER A 248 -9.17 -25.33 20.89
C SER A 248 -10.19 -26.46 20.95
N TRP A 249 -11.42 -26.24 20.47
CA TRP A 249 -12.36 -27.33 20.20
C TRP A 249 -12.05 -28.10 18.91
N ALA A 250 -11.21 -27.54 18.05
CA ALA A 250 -10.76 -28.17 16.82
C ALA A 250 -9.59 -29.14 17.07
N SER A 251 -9.34 -30.05 16.12
CA SER A 251 -8.22 -31.00 16.22
C SER A 251 -6.86 -30.34 15.99
N ASP A 252 -6.82 -29.28 15.17
CA ASP A 252 -5.63 -28.56 14.74
C ASP A 252 -5.95 -27.07 14.56
N PHE A 253 -4.92 -26.23 14.50
CA PHE A 253 -5.06 -24.81 14.17
C PHE A 253 -5.68 -24.61 12.77
N GLY A 254 -6.38 -23.49 12.58
CA GLY A 254 -7.02 -23.16 11.31
C GLY A 254 -8.20 -24.06 10.91
N THR A 255 -8.65 -24.96 11.79
CA THR A 255 -9.64 -25.99 11.43
C THR A 255 -11.04 -25.63 11.95
N SER A 256 -12.03 -25.70 11.05
CA SER A 256 -13.42 -25.41 11.39
C SER A 256 -13.99 -26.37 12.42
N VAL A 257 -14.92 -25.91 13.27
CA VAL A 257 -15.55 -26.73 14.31
C VAL A 257 -17.05 -26.44 14.48
N VAL A 258 -17.80 -27.44 14.94
CA VAL A 258 -19.18 -27.28 15.40
C VAL A 258 -19.23 -27.54 16.90
N VAL A 259 -19.74 -26.57 17.68
CA VAL A 259 -19.82 -26.65 19.14
C VAL A 259 -21.27 -26.43 19.58
N THR A 260 -21.76 -27.26 20.48
CA THR A 260 -23.10 -27.08 21.05
C THR A 260 -23.04 -26.17 22.27
N TYR A 261 -24.05 -25.32 22.45
CA TYR A 261 -24.18 -24.48 23.65
C TYR A 261 -25.59 -24.52 24.23
N ALA A 262 -25.73 -24.29 25.54
CA ALA A 262 -27.02 -24.12 26.18
C ALA A 262 -26.95 -23.23 27.42
N TYR A 263 -28.09 -22.68 27.82
CA TYR A 263 -28.26 -22.04 29.11
C TYR A 263 -28.67 -23.09 30.12
N ARG A 264 -27.91 -23.22 31.22
CA ARG A 264 -28.10 -24.29 32.19
C ARG A 264 -29.50 -24.25 32.80
N SER A 265 -30.20 -25.39 32.78
CA SER A 265 -31.58 -25.51 33.28
C SER A 265 -31.68 -25.64 34.80
N SER A 266 -30.65 -26.19 35.43
CA SER A 266 -30.59 -26.43 36.88
C SER A 266 -29.16 -26.34 37.41
N ALA A 267 -28.98 -26.11 38.71
CA ALA A 267 -27.66 -26.13 39.32
C ALA A 267 -26.95 -27.48 39.06
N PRO A 268 -25.63 -27.48 38.82
CA PRO A 268 -24.84 -28.71 38.76
C PRO A 268 -24.80 -29.39 40.14
N LEU A 269 -24.42 -30.67 40.18
CA LEU A 269 -24.26 -31.42 41.44
C LEU A 269 -23.23 -30.76 42.36
N THR A 270 -22.17 -30.22 41.77
CA THR A 270 -21.13 -29.44 42.44
C THR A 270 -21.01 -28.13 41.67
N MET A 271 -21.24 -27.01 42.35
CA MET A 271 -20.93 -25.69 41.79
C MET A 271 -19.42 -25.59 41.53
N PRO A 272 -18.98 -24.91 40.47
CA PRO A 272 -17.56 -24.67 40.24
C PRO A 272 -16.96 -23.81 41.36
N GLU A 273 -15.68 -24.05 41.64
CA GLU A 273 -14.92 -23.31 42.66
C GLU A 273 -15.62 -23.33 44.03
N ASP A 274 -15.77 -22.17 44.67
CA ASP A 274 -16.53 -21.95 45.90
C ASP A 274 -17.87 -21.21 45.64
N THR A 275 -18.31 -21.14 44.38
CA THR A 275 -19.48 -20.34 43.99
C THR A 275 -20.78 -20.86 44.58
N THR A 276 -21.70 -19.93 44.88
CA THR A 276 -23.04 -20.24 45.37
C THR A 276 -24.12 -19.37 44.70
N GLY A 277 -25.39 -19.71 44.92
CA GLY A 277 -26.51 -18.92 44.43
C GLY A 277 -26.77 -19.06 42.93
N PHE A 278 -26.81 -20.30 42.44
CA PHE A 278 -27.19 -20.58 41.05
C PHE A 278 -28.48 -19.87 40.65
N SER A 279 -28.45 -19.24 39.48
CA SER A 279 -29.67 -18.85 38.78
C SER A 279 -29.52 -19.08 37.28
N ARG A 280 -30.68 -19.19 36.60
CA ARG A 280 -30.72 -19.30 35.15
C ARG A 280 -30.42 -17.94 34.51
N PHE A 281 -29.84 -17.96 33.32
CA PHE A 281 -29.72 -16.75 32.52
C PHE A 281 -31.09 -16.14 32.22
N ASN A 282 -31.18 -14.82 32.31
CA ASN A 282 -32.39 -14.06 31.96
C ASN A 282 -32.40 -13.70 30.46
N ALA A 283 -33.47 -13.05 30.00
CA ALA A 283 -33.64 -12.71 28.59
C ALA A 283 -32.59 -11.73 28.04
N ALA A 284 -32.14 -10.75 28.84
CA ALA A 284 -31.12 -9.80 28.43
C ALA A 284 -29.77 -10.49 28.26
N GLN A 285 -29.40 -11.34 29.22
CA GLN A 285 -28.19 -12.16 29.15
C GLN A 285 -28.21 -13.10 27.94
N ILE A 286 -29.32 -13.83 27.72
CA ILE A 286 -29.47 -14.70 26.55
C ILE A 286 -29.26 -13.92 25.25
N THR A 287 -29.92 -12.76 25.10
CA THR A 287 -29.80 -11.93 23.89
C THR A 287 -28.37 -11.48 23.65
N ALA A 288 -27.68 -10.98 24.69
CA ALA A 288 -26.28 -10.56 24.58
C ALA A 288 -25.35 -11.75 24.28
N THR A 289 -25.55 -12.91 24.91
CA THR A 289 -24.77 -14.12 24.63
C THR A 289 -24.93 -14.60 23.19
N GLU A 290 -26.16 -14.63 22.65
CA GLU A 290 -26.38 -15.07 21.27
C GLU A 290 -25.74 -14.13 20.26
N ALA A 291 -25.78 -12.82 20.52
CA ALA A 291 -25.12 -11.84 19.69
C ALA A 291 -23.58 -11.94 19.79
N SER A 292 -23.01 -12.17 20.97
CA SER A 292 -21.57 -12.41 21.13
C SER A 292 -21.10 -13.72 20.47
N LEU A 293 -21.87 -14.80 20.56
CA LEU A 293 -21.58 -16.05 19.84
C LEU A 293 -21.62 -15.84 18.32
N ALA A 294 -22.60 -15.08 17.82
CA ALA A 294 -22.69 -14.71 16.42
C ALA A 294 -21.49 -13.86 15.98
N ALA A 295 -21.00 -12.94 16.81
CA ALA A 295 -19.82 -12.13 16.53
C ALA A 295 -18.56 -12.98 16.39
N TRP A 296 -18.34 -13.96 17.27
CA TRP A 296 -17.22 -14.90 17.15
C TRP A 296 -17.33 -15.80 15.91
N ALA A 297 -18.53 -16.31 15.61
CA ALA A 297 -18.78 -17.12 14.41
C ALA A 297 -18.66 -16.32 13.11
N ALA A 298 -18.87 -15.01 13.14
CA ALA A 298 -18.72 -14.14 11.97
C ALA A 298 -17.25 -14.03 11.54
N VAL A 299 -16.31 -14.09 12.48
CA VAL A 299 -14.88 -13.86 12.18
C VAL A 299 -14.07 -15.14 11.99
N ALA A 300 -14.53 -16.29 12.49
CA ALA A 300 -13.83 -17.57 12.39
C ALA A 300 -14.77 -18.75 12.12
N ASN A 301 -14.24 -19.87 11.60
CA ASN A 301 -15.03 -21.05 11.21
C ASN A 301 -15.50 -21.90 12.41
N ILE A 302 -16.14 -21.26 13.38
CA ILE A 302 -16.82 -21.90 14.50
C ILE A 302 -18.33 -21.79 14.32
N THR A 303 -19.03 -22.93 14.32
CA THR A 303 -20.49 -22.97 14.27
C THR A 303 -21.06 -23.31 15.64
N PHE A 304 -21.84 -22.39 16.22
CA PHE A 304 -22.53 -22.62 17.49
C PHE A 304 -23.94 -23.16 17.27
N VAL A 305 -24.26 -24.27 17.94
CA VAL A 305 -25.58 -24.92 17.84
C VAL A 305 -26.27 -24.89 19.20
N ARG A 306 -27.36 -24.12 19.31
CA ARG A 306 -28.15 -24.03 20.55
C ARG A 306 -28.87 -25.35 20.84
N VAL A 307 -28.70 -25.87 22.05
CA VAL A 307 -29.50 -26.98 22.59
C VAL A 307 -30.56 -26.43 23.54
N ASN A 308 -31.80 -26.91 23.39
CA ASN A 308 -32.96 -26.47 24.16
C ASN A 308 -33.91 -27.65 24.38
N ASP A 309 -34.29 -27.90 25.63
CA ASP A 309 -35.17 -29.01 26.03
C ASP A 309 -36.67 -28.61 26.07
N GLY A 310 -37.01 -27.42 25.55
CA GLY A 310 -38.39 -26.96 25.30
C GLY A 310 -38.78 -25.67 26.03
N ASP A 311 -38.02 -25.24 27.04
CA ASP A 311 -38.28 -24.03 27.84
C ASP A 311 -37.23 -22.92 27.67
N GLY A 312 -36.28 -23.10 26.74
CA GLY A 312 -35.18 -22.19 26.47
C GLY A 312 -33.84 -22.61 27.08
N TYR A 313 -33.83 -23.66 27.92
CA TYR A 313 -32.68 -24.12 28.69
C TYR A 313 -32.34 -25.59 28.38
N SER A 314 -31.11 -26.00 28.69
CA SER A 314 -30.68 -27.40 28.66
C SER A 314 -29.42 -27.60 29.51
N ASN A 315 -29.18 -28.83 29.97
CA ASN A 315 -27.92 -29.24 30.58
C ASN A 315 -27.10 -30.14 29.64
N ASN A 316 -27.49 -30.28 28.38
CA ASN A 316 -26.91 -31.24 27.43
C ASN A 316 -26.21 -30.53 26.25
N ALA A 317 -25.20 -29.73 26.56
CA ALA A 317 -24.38 -29.04 25.57
C ALA A 317 -22.91 -29.05 25.98
N THR A 318 -22.03 -28.76 25.02
CA THR A 318 -20.58 -28.65 25.24
C THR A 318 -20.21 -27.41 26.04
N ILE A 319 -20.83 -26.27 25.73
CA ILE A 319 -20.67 -25.01 26.47
C ILE A 319 -21.95 -24.73 27.26
N LEU A 320 -21.87 -24.61 28.59
CA LEU A 320 -23.03 -24.23 29.41
C LEU A 320 -22.84 -22.87 30.07
N PHE A 321 -23.86 -22.02 29.90
CA PHE A 321 -23.93 -20.69 30.52
C PHE A 321 -24.80 -20.73 31.78
N ALA A 322 -24.29 -20.18 32.89
CA ALA A 322 -25.02 -20.12 34.15
C ALA A 322 -24.63 -18.90 35.00
N ASN A 323 -25.52 -18.50 35.92
CA ASN A 323 -25.21 -17.45 36.88
C ASN A 323 -24.80 -18.04 38.23
N TYR A 324 -23.97 -17.29 38.96
CA TYR A 324 -23.75 -17.42 40.40
C TYR A 324 -23.99 -16.05 41.07
N ASN A 325 -24.10 -16.04 42.40
CA ASN A 325 -24.38 -14.81 43.18
C ASN A 325 -23.24 -14.44 44.14
N ASP A 326 -22.46 -15.41 44.61
CA ASP A 326 -21.40 -15.21 45.60
C ASP A 326 -20.30 -16.26 45.42
N GLY A 327 -19.10 -16.00 45.96
CA GLY A 327 -17.89 -16.80 45.74
C GLY A 327 -17.05 -16.33 44.55
N ALA A 328 -16.17 -17.21 44.06
CA ALA A 328 -15.15 -16.95 43.04
C ALA A 328 -14.32 -15.69 43.34
N GLU A 329 -13.98 -15.48 44.62
CA GLU A 329 -13.22 -14.32 45.09
C GLU A 329 -13.80 -12.95 44.65
N GLY A 330 -15.11 -12.88 44.43
CA GLY A 330 -15.79 -11.67 43.97
C GLY A 330 -15.59 -11.35 42.48
N ALA A 331 -15.09 -12.30 41.68
CA ALA A 331 -14.96 -12.15 40.24
C ALA A 331 -16.29 -11.74 39.60
N ALA A 332 -16.20 -10.95 38.53
CA ALA A 332 -17.38 -10.55 37.75
C ALA A 332 -17.92 -11.72 36.92
N ALA A 333 -17.03 -12.59 36.45
CA ALA A 333 -17.32 -13.80 35.72
C ALA A 333 -16.06 -14.67 35.65
N PHE A 334 -16.22 -15.89 35.14
CA PHE A 334 -15.12 -16.75 34.71
C PHE A 334 -15.63 -17.81 33.74
N ALA A 335 -14.71 -18.40 32.98
CA ALA A 335 -14.97 -19.51 32.10
C ALA A 335 -13.83 -20.54 32.12
N PHE A 336 -14.18 -21.77 31.79
CA PHE A 336 -13.19 -22.83 31.61
C PHE A 336 -12.75 -22.92 30.16
N LEU A 337 -11.44 -22.90 29.93
CA LEU A 337 -10.87 -23.18 28.60
C LEU A 337 -11.24 -24.59 28.12
N PRO A 338 -11.25 -24.84 26.79
CA PRO A 338 -11.15 -26.19 26.24
C PRO A 338 -9.95 -26.95 26.84
N GLY A 339 -10.07 -28.27 26.94
CA GLY A 339 -8.95 -29.12 27.35
C GLY A 339 -7.90 -29.24 26.24
N GLN A 340 -6.67 -29.62 26.62
CA GLN A 340 -5.64 -30.05 25.66
C GLN A 340 -6.11 -31.24 24.81
N THR A 341 -6.98 -32.07 25.39
CA THR A 341 -7.83 -33.01 24.66
C THR A 341 -9.27 -32.59 24.93
N PRO A 342 -9.97 -32.00 23.94
CA PRO A 342 -11.30 -31.44 24.15
C PRO A 342 -12.31 -32.52 24.53
N ASN A 343 -13.05 -32.30 25.63
CA ASN A 343 -14.12 -33.16 26.06
C ASN A 343 -15.47 -32.46 25.85
N THR A 344 -16.18 -32.87 24.81
CA THR A 344 -17.46 -32.24 24.41
C THR A 344 -18.68 -32.75 25.19
N ALA A 345 -18.49 -33.68 26.13
CA ALA A 345 -19.57 -34.21 26.94
C ALA A 345 -20.11 -33.15 27.91
N ALA A 346 -21.43 -33.06 28.03
CA ALA A 346 -22.10 -32.08 28.88
C ALA A 346 -21.86 -32.24 30.40
N SER A 347 -21.23 -33.35 30.82
CA SER A 347 -20.75 -33.55 32.18
C SER A 347 -19.35 -32.95 32.44
N SER A 348 -18.65 -32.53 31.38
CA SER A 348 -17.39 -31.80 31.48
C SER A 348 -17.68 -30.35 31.85
N SER A 349 -16.76 -29.74 32.61
CA SER A 349 -16.80 -28.29 32.85
C SER A 349 -16.05 -27.49 31.78
N GLN A 350 -15.37 -28.14 30.84
CA GLN A 350 -14.65 -27.44 29.76
C GLN A 350 -15.63 -26.59 28.95
N GLY A 351 -15.30 -25.31 28.72
CA GLY A 351 -16.17 -24.38 28.02
C GLY A 351 -17.28 -23.76 28.86
N ASP A 352 -17.56 -24.24 30.07
CA ASP A 352 -18.62 -23.66 30.89
C ASP A 352 -18.30 -22.20 31.26
N VAL A 353 -19.31 -21.33 31.15
CA VAL A 353 -19.23 -19.89 31.43
C VAL A 353 -20.14 -19.54 32.60
N TRP A 354 -19.59 -18.82 33.57
CA TRP A 354 -20.24 -18.45 34.82
C TRP A 354 -20.22 -16.95 35.04
N ILE A 355 -21.40 -16.34 35.21
CA ILE A 355 -21.55 -14.89 35.36
C ILE A 355 -22.04 -14.54 36.76
N ASN A 356 -21.40 -13.56 37.40
CA ASN A 356 -21.84 -13.05 38.69
C ASN A 356 -23.05 -12.12 38.51
N VAL A 357 -24.25 -12.63 38.79
CA VAL A 357 -25.51 -11.89 38.60
C VAL A 357 -25.81 -10.90 39.72
N SER A 358 -25.00 -10.89 40.80
CA SER A 358 -25.15 -9.88 41.85
C SER A 358 -24.71 -8.48 41.39
N ILE A 359 -24.05 -8.39 40.23
CA ILE A 359 -23.56 -7.14 39.66
C ILE A 359 -24.53 -6.64 38.57
N ASP A 360 -24.98 -5.39 38.70
CA ASP A 360 -26.08 -4.84 37.88
C ASP A 360 -25.84 -4.91 36.37
N TYR A 361 -24.62 -4.62 35.91
CA TYR A 361 -24.28 -4.68 34.47
C TYR A 361 -24.27 -6.12 33.93
N ASN A 362 -23.96 -7.11 34.76
CA ASN A 362 -24.02 -8.53 34.38
C ASN A 362 -25.46 -9.07 34.36
N ALA A 363 -26.31 -8.53 35.25
CA ALA A 363 -27.71 -8.88 35.29
C ALA A 363 -28.46 -8.30 34.08
N ASN A 364 -28.07 -7.13 33.58
CA ASN A 364 -28.75 -6.44 32.48
C ASN A 364 -27.74 -5.92 31.43
N PRO A 365 -27.04 -6.81 30.71
CA PRO A 365 -26.04 -6.40 29.75
C PRO A 365 -26.69 -5.67 28.57
N VAL A 366 -26.12 -4.51 28.23
CA VAL A 366 -26.51 -3.68 27.09
C VAL A 366 -25.28 -3.43 26.22
N ARG A 367 -25.46 -3.40 24.90
CA ARG A 367 -24.36 -3.09 23.97
C ARG A 367 -23.62 -1.82 24.38
N GLY A 368 -22.29 -1.88 24.31
CA GLY A 368 -21.40 -0.77 24.65
C GLY A 368 -21.09 -0.68 26.15
N ASP A 369 -21.75 -1.48 26.99
CA ASP A 369 -21.45 -1.57 28.42
C ASP A 369 -20.48 -2.70 28.76
N TYR A 370 -20.05 -2.71 30.01
CA TYR A 370 -19.07 -3.69 30.49
C TYR A 370 -19.65 -5.10 30.63
N GLY A 371 -20.93 -5.26 30.98
CA GLY A 371 -21.54 -6.59 31.13
C GLY A 371 -21.67 -7.33 29.81
N TYR A 372 -21.90 -6.60 28.72
CA TYR A 372 -21.86 -7.14 27.37
C TYR A 372 -20.44 -7.59 26.98
N GLN A 373 -19.43 -6.75 27.26
CA GLN A 373 -18.03 -7.11 27.03
C GLN A 373 -17.60 -8.33 27.86
N VAL A 374 -18.06 -8.46 29.11
CA VAL A 374 -17.81 -9.63 29.95
C VAL A 374 -18.31 -10.91 29.27
N LEU A 375 -19.53 -10.92 28.74
CA LEU A 375 -20.04 -12.09 28.00
C LEU A 375 -19.18 -12.41 26.77
N LEU A 376 -18.79 -11.40 26.00
CA LEU A 376 -17.92 -11.58 24.84
C LEU A 376 -16.55 -12.17 25.22
N HIS A 377 -15.96 -11.67 26.30
CA HIS A 377 -14.68 -12.08 26.86
C HIS A 377 -14.72 -13.53 27.35
N GLU A 378 -15.71 -13.90 28.15
CA GLU A 378 -15.80 -15.26 28.70
C GLU A 378 -16.09 -16.31 27.62
N ILE A 379 -16.81 -15.93 26.56
CA ILE A 379 -16.94 -16.79 25.37
C ILE A 379 -15.58 -16.99 24.71
N GLY A 380 -14.74 -15.94 24.62
CA GLY A 380 -13.35 -16.03 24.16
C GLY A 380 -12.56 -17.10 24.92
N HIS A 381 -12.66 -17.12 26.26
CA HIS A 381 -12.11 -18.19 27.09
C HIS A 381 -12.72 -19.56 26.77
N ALA A 382 -14.04 -19.66 26.69
CA ALA A 382 -14.73 -20.91 26.38
C ALA A 382 -14.34 -21.51 25.01
N ILE A 383 -13.80 -20.70 24.09
CA ILE A 383 -13.29 -21.13 22.78
C ILE A 383 -11.76 -21.12 22.68
N GLY A 384 -11.02 -20.91 23.77
CA GLY A 384 -9.57 -21.17 23.83
C GLY A 384 -8.65 -19.95 23.90
N LEU A 385 -9.18 -18.72 23.88
CA LEU A 385 -8.37 -17.52 24.04
C LEU A 385 -8.03 -17.30 25.51
N ARG A 386 -6.83 -16.80 25.80
CA ARG A 386 -6.41 -16.37 27.15
C ARG A 386 -6.37 -14.86 27.26
N HIS A 387 -6.26 -14.38 28.49
CA HIS A 387 -5.71 -13.05 28.72
C HIS A 387 -4.35 -12.93 28.00
N PRO A 388 -4.03 -11.74 27.45
CA PRO A 388 -2.75 -11.47 26.79
C PRO A 388 -1.51 -11.79 27.62
N ALA A 389 -1.62 -11.86 28.95
CA ALA A 389 -0.55 -12.34 29.83
C ALA A 389 -1.09 -13.17 31.00
N ASP A 390 -0.19 -13.65 31.86
CA ASP A 390 -0.54 -14.45 33.04
C ASP A 390 -0.92 -13.54 34.22
N TYR A 391 -2.11 -12.95 34.13
CA TYR A 391 -2.78 -12.30 35.25
C TYR A 391 -4.21 -12.82 35.37
N ASN A 392 -4.72 -12.87 36.59
CA ASN A 392 -6.09 -13.23 36.86
C ASN A 392 -6.61 -12.50 38.11
N ALA A 393 -7.90 -12.16 38.11
CA ALA A 393 -8.53 -11.51 39.25
C ALA A 393 -8.57 -12.46 40.47
N GLY A 394 -8.37 -11.90 41.67
CA GLY A 394 -8.41 -12.67 42.92
C GLY A 394 -8.26 -11.80 44.16
N GLU A 395 -8.54 -12.39 45.33
CA GLU A 395 -8.53 -11.67 46.62
C GLU A 395 -7.13 -11.16 46.95
N GLY A 396 -7.01 -9.84 47.16
CA GLY A 396 -5.75 -9.19 47.49
C GLY A 396 -4.76 -9.08 46.32
N VAL A 397 -5.13 -9.54 45.11
CA VAL A 397 -4.30 -9.40 43.90
C VAL A 397 -4.52 -8.02 43.29
N THR A 398 -3.47 -7.22 43.19
CA THR A 398 -3.50 -5.93 42.48
C THR A 398 -2.90 -6.11 41.10
N ILE A 399 -3.75 -6.10 40.07
CA ILE A 399 -3.32 -6.21 38.68
C ILE A 399 -3.14 -4.80 38.11
N THR A 400 -1.97 -4.53 37.56
CA THR A 400 -1.62 -3.25 36.92
C THR A 400 -1.03 -3.52 35.55
N TYR A 401 -1.26 -2.61 34.60
CA TYR A 401 -0.66 -2.70 33.26
C TYR A 401 0.87 -2.76 33.36
N GLN A 402 1.46 -1.89 34.18
CA GLN A 402 2.91 -1.78 34.32
C GLN A 402 3.57 -3.07 34.80
N ASP A 403 2.94 -3.80 35.71
CA ASP A 403 3.54 -4.99 36.29
C ASP A 403 3.16 -6.28 35.55
N HIS A 404 2.00 -6.31 34.86
CA HIS A 404 1.41 -7.57 34.38
C HIS A 404 1.24 -7.67 32.87
N ALA A 405 1.11 -6.56 32.13
CA ALA A 405 1.08 -6.65 30.67
C ALA A 405 2.43 -7.19 30.16
N VAL A 406 2.42 -8.05 29.14
CA VAL A 406 3.66 -8.58 28.54
C VAL A 406 4.11 -7.77 27.33
N TYR A 407 3.16 -7.14 26.63
CA TYR A 407 3.40 -6.31 25.44
C TYR A 407 2.51 -5.06 25.47
N PHE A 408 2.88 -4.06 24.67
CA PHE A 408 2.28 -2.72 24.69
C PHE A 408 0.78 -2.75 24.38
N GLN A 409 0.39 -3.54 23.38
CA GLN A 409 -0.98 -3.64 22.90
C GLN A 409 -1.88 -4.55 23.75
N ASP A 410 -1.45 -4.95 24.95
CA ASP A 410 -2.32 -5.54 25.96
C ASP A 410 -3.26 -4.45 26.51
N SER A 411 -4.25 -4.07 25.71
CA SER A 411 -5.17 -2.97 25.97
C SER A 411 -6.47 -3.16 25.19
N ARG A 412 -7.57 -2.63 25.73
CA ARG A 412 -8.93 -2.76 25.17
C ARG A 412 -9.10 -2.25 23.75
N VAL A 413 -8.15 -1.45 23.24
CA VAL A 413 -8.09 -1.06 21.82
C VAL A 413 -7.88 -2.27 20.91
N PHE A 414 -7.07 -3.23 21.35
CA PHE A 414 -6.60 -4.32 20.49
C PHE A 414 -7.27 -5.66 20.79
N THR A 415 -7.68 -5.90 22.04
CA THR A 415 -8.26 -7.18 22.47
C THR A 415 -9.27 -6.98 23.58
N THR A 416 -10.39 -7.71 23.51
CA THR A 416 -11.37 -7.81 24.60
C THR A 416 -10.90 -8.73 25.71
N MET A 417 -9.85 -9.53 25.49
CA MET A 417 -9.27 -10.45 26.48
C MET A 417 -8.41 -9.75 27.53
N THR A 418 -8.17 -8.45 27.42
CA THR A 418 -7.36 -7.68 28.38
C THR A 418 -8.17 -7.10 29.54
N TYR A 419 -7.51 -6.85 30.66
CA TYR A 419 -8.03 -6.05 31.76
C TYR A 419 -7.67 -4.56 31.69
N PHE A 420 -6.79 -4.17 30.75
CA PHE A 420 -6.23 -2.83 30.72
C PHE A 420 -6.98 -1.88 29.78
N GLY A 421 -7.23 -0.66 30.26
CA GLY A 421 -7.97 0.36 29.51
C GLY A 421 -7.24 0.87 28.26
N SER A 422 -7.99 1.49 27.36
CA SER A 422 -7.46 2.04 26.10
C SER A 422 -6.42 3.15 26.30
N SER A 423 -6.50 3.88 27.41
CA SER A 423 -5.62 5.02 27.69
C SER A 423 -4.16 4.65 27.85
N PHE A 424 -3.83 3.38 28.14
CA PHE A 424 -2.43 2.93 28.27
C PHE A 424 -1.67 2.95 26.93
N VAL A 425 -2.41 2.93 25.82
CA VAL A 425 -1.88 2.95 24.44
C VAL A 425 -2.31 4.21 23.68
N GLY A 426 -2.73 5.26 24.40
CA GLY A 426 -3.20 6.51 23.81
C GLY A 426 -4.63 6.50 23.26
N GLY A 427 -5.34 5.38 23.34
CA GLY A 427 -6.71 5.25 22.85
C GLY A 427 -7.80 5.77 23.79
N ASN A 428 -8.94 6.12 23.23
CA ASN A 428 -10.14 6.54 23.95
C ASN A 428 -11.40 6.03 23.25
N LEU A 429 -11.83 4.82 23.61
CA LEU A 429 -12.94 4.14 22.93
C LEU A 429 -14.32 4.74 23.23
N GLY A 430 -14.49 5.51 24.31
CA GLY A 430 -15.79 6.09 24.70
C GLY A 430 -16.87 5.08 25.17
N ALA A 431 -16.74 3.80 24.83
CA ALA A 431 -17.59 2.68 25.24
C ALA A 431 -16.77 1.39 25.37
N PHE A 432 -17.40 0.30 25.82
CA PHE A 432 -16.80 -1.03 25.82
C PHE A 432 -17.11 -1.78 24.52
N ALA A 433 -16.12 -2.48 23.98
CA ALA A 433 -16.27 -3.25 22.76
C ALA A 433 -17.35 -4.34 22.90
N SER A 434 -18.23 -4.43 21.90
CA SER A 434 -19.29 -5.45 21.80
C SER A 434 -19.03 -6.47 20.69
N LEU A 435 -17.89 -6.34 20.00
CA LEU A 435 -17.38 -7.26 18.99
C LEU A 435 -15.93 -7.62 19.30
N PRO A 436 -15.43 -8.79 18.85
CA PRO A 436 -14.01 -9.12 18.91
C PRO A 436 -13.17 -7.99 18.30
N GLN A 437 -12.09 -7.60 18.98
CA GLN A 437 -11.16 -6.60 18.49
C GLN A 437 -10.06 -7.25 17.62
N MET A 438 -9.21 -6.45 16.99
CA MET A 438 -8.22 -6.92 16.01
C MET A 438 -7.39 -8.15 16.44
N HIS A 439 -6.81 -8.15 17.65
CA HIS A 439 -6.02 -9.29 18.13
C HIS A 439 -6.89 -10.49 18.52
N ASP A 440 -8.14 -10.25 18.92
CA ASP A 440 -9.11 -11.31 19.18
C ASP A 440 -9.43 -12.07 17.89
N ILE A 441 -9.66 -11.33 16.79
CA ILE A 441 -9.94 -11.87 15.47
C ILE A 441 -8.75 -12.71 14.99
N ALA A 442 -7.54 -12.15 15.03
CA ALA A 442 -6.34 -12.89 14.67
C ALA A 442 -6.15 -14.18 15.50
N ALA A 443 -6.36 -14.10 16.83
CA ALA A 443 -6.25 -15.25 17.72
C ALA A 443 -7.27 -16.35 17.42
N VAL A 444 -8.54 -16.00 17.24
CA VAL A 444 -9.60 -17.00 16.98
C VAL A 444 -9.49 -17.59 15.57
N GLN A 445 -9.05 -16.80 14.59
CA GLN A 445 -8.77 -17.29 13.23
C GLN A 445 -7.56 -18.20 13.21
N ARG A 446 -6.54 -17.96 14.03
CA ARG A 446 -5.45 -18.91 14.23
C ARG A 446 -5.97 -20.25 14.75
N LEU A 447 -6.93 -20.26 15.69
CA LEU A 447 -7.49 -21.49 16.24
C LEU A 447 -8.39 -22.25 15.26
N TYR A 448 -9.26 -21.53 14.53
CA TYR A 448 -10.39 -22.15 13.81
C TYR A 448 -10.43 -21.85 12.30
N GLY A 449 -9.55 -20.98 11.80
CA GLY A 449 -9.54 -20.48 10.43
C GLY A 449 -10.50 -19.31 10.24
N ALA A 450 -10.17 -18.41 9.31
CA ALA A 450 -10.98 -17.25 8.95
C ALA A 450 -12.31 -17.64 8.28
N ASN A 451 -13.40 -16.96 8.66
CA ASN A 451 -14.71 -17.16 8.04
C ASN A 451 -14.91 -16.21 6.86
N LEU A 452 -14.47 -16.65 5.68
CA LEU A 452 -14.56 -15.91 4.42
C LEU A 452 -15.99 -15.87 3.83
N SER A 453 -16.96 -16.55 4.44
CA SER A 453 -18.37 -16.50 3.97
C SER A 453 -19.16 -15.33 4.54
N THR A 454 -18.59 -14.64 5.52
CA THR A 454 -19.22 -13.51 6.18
C THR A 454 -19.20 -12.29 5.27
N ARG A 455 -20.36 -11.69 5.02
CA ARG A 455 -20.52 -10.38 4.36
C ARG A 455 -19.91 -10.22 2.95
N THR A 456 -19.72 -11.31 2.22
CA THR A 456 -19.19 -11.39 0.82
C THR A 456 -19.82 -10.52 -0.30
N GLY A 457 -20.79 -9.65 0.00
CA GLY A 457 -21.34 -8.68 -0.95
C GLY A 457 -21.23 -7.27 -0.40
N ASN A 458 -21.53 -6.27 -1.22
CA ASN A 458 -21.32 -4.86 -0.85
C ASN A 458 -21.97 -4.46 0.48
N THR A 459 -21.12 -4.18 1.46
CA THR A 459 -21.49 -3.92 2.84
C THR A 459 -21.19 -2.47 3.23
N THR A 460 -22.18 -1.81 3.83
CA THR A 460 -22.02 -0.49 4.43
C THR A 460 -21.92 -0.63 5.94
N TYR A 461 -20.82 -0.13 6.52
CA TYR A 461 -20.54 -0.02 7.94
C TYR A 461 -20.77 1.43 8.39
N GLY A 462 -21.15 1.64 9.65
CA GLY A 462 -21.37 2.97 10.20
C GLY A 462 -22.80 3.48 10.01
N TYR A 463 -22.95 4.70 9.52
CA TYR A 463 -24.27 5.24 9.15
C TYR A 463 -24.81 4.48 7.94
N ASN A 464 -26.14 4.47 7.78
CA ASN A 464 -26.81 3.75 6.68
C ASN A 464 -26.44 2.25 6.56
N SER A 465 -25.96 1.64 7.65
CA SER A 465 -25.42 0.29 7.61
C SER A 465 -26.43 -0.75 7.13
N ASN A 466 -25.98 -1.67 6.27
CA ASN A 466 -26.74 -2.81 5.78
C ASN A 466 -26.24 -4.15 6.37
N THR A 467 -25.30 -4.11 7.31
CA THR A 467 -24.66 -5.31 7.91
C THR A 467 -25.66 -6.26 8.58
N GLY A 468 -26.81 -5.74 9.01
CA GLY A 468 -27.76 -6.48 9.87
C GLY A 468 -27.22 -6.75 11.29
N VAL A 469 -26.02 -6.27 11.59
CA VAL A 469 -25.32 -6.42 12.88
C VAL A 469 -25.34 -5.06 13.55
N PRO A 470 -26.18 -4.84 14.58
CA PRO A 470 -26.43 -3.48 15.00
C PRO A 470 -25.21 -2.86 15.73
N GLU A 471 -24.19 -3.63 16.11
CA GLU A 471 -22.88 -3.17 16.61
C GLU A 471 -22.10 -2.35 15.56
N TYR A 472 -22.32 -2.60 14.27
CA TYR A 472 -21.73 -1.82 13.17
C TYR A 472 -22.61 -0.64 12.73
N THR A 473 -23.80 -0.47 13.31
CA THR A 473 -24.77 0.57 12.90
C THR A 473 -24.66 1.81 13.79
N LEU A 474 -24.38 2.96 13.19
CA LEU A 474 -24.33 4.26 13.87
C LEU A 474 -25.62 5.05 13.63
N SER A 475 -26.07 5.77 14.66
CA SER A 475 -27.25 6.62 14.55
C SER A 475 -27.16 7.85 15.46
N GLY A 476 -27.44 9.02 14.89
CA GLY A 476 -27.33 10.31 15.56
C GLY A 476 -25.89 10.82 15.66
N ALA A 477 -25.73 12.15 15.77
CA ALA A 477 -24.44 12.83 15.66
C ALA A 477 -23.42 12.52 16.78
N ASN A 478 -23.87 11.91 17.89
CA ASN A 478 -23.02 11.54 19.03
C ASN A 478 -22.90 10.01 19.19
N ALA A 479 -23.09 9.25 18.10
CA ALA A 479 -22.92 7.80 18.14
C ALA A 479 -21.48 7.45 18.54
N VAL A 480 -21.31 6.49 19.45
CA VAL A 480 -19.97 6.01 19.83
C VAL A 480 -19.70 4.71 19.08
N ALA A 481 -18.73 4.73 18.18
CA ALA A 481 -18.31 3.56 17.42
C ALA A 481 -17.21 2.82 18.18
N VAL A 482 -17.34 1.52 18.41
CA VAL A 482 -16.26 0.66 18.93
C VAL A 482 -16.36 -0.70 18.25
N PHE A 483 -15.64 -0.89 17.14
CA PHE A 483 -15.66 -2.14 16.40
C PHE A 483 -14.41 -2.36 15.53
N THR A 484 -14.07 -3.62 15.33
CA THR A 484 -13.16 -4.04 14.25
C THR A 484 -13.98 -4.66 13.12
N ILE A 485 -13.71 -4.26 11.88
CA ILE A 485 -14.37 -4.77 10.70
C ILE A 485 -13.71 -6.08 10.29
N TRP A 486 -14.52 -7.13 10.13
CA TRP A 486 -14.16 -8.33 9.40
C TRP A 486 -15.12 -8.44 8.21
N ASP A 487 -14.58 -8.52 7.00
CA ASP A 487 -15.36 -8.71 5.79
C ASP A 487 -14.71 -9.79 4.92
N GLY A 488 -15.55 -10.67 4.36
CA GLY A 488 -15.13 -11.74 3.46
C GLY A 488 -15.07 -11.33 1.98
N GLY A 489 -15.47 -10.10 1.65
CA GLY A 489 -15.30 -9.47 0.35
C GLY A 489 -16.54 -8.71 -0.12
N GLY A 490 -16.41 -7.97 -1.20
CA GLY A 490 -17.48 -7.09 -1.68
C GLY A 490 -16.87 -5.82 -2.24
N LEU A 491 -17.72 -4.82 -2.48
CA LEU A 491 -17.29 -3.42 -2.52
C LEU A 491 -17.93 -2.74 -1.34
N ASP A 492 -17.13 -2.47 -0.32
CA ASP A 492 -17.58 -2.12 1.01
C ASP A 492 -17.36 -0.64 1.29
N LEU A 493 -18.18 -0.09 2.18
CA LEU A 493 -18.21 1.33 2.49
C LEU A 493 -18.17 1.53 4.01
N LEU A 494 -17.21 2.32 4.48
CA LEU A 494 -17.24 2.92 5.81
C LEU A 494 -17.92 4.30 5.74
N ASP A 495 -19.19 4.35 6.10
CA ASP A 495 -20.00 5.58 6.08
C ASP A 495 -19.97 6.26 7.45
N LEU A 496 -19.30 7.40 7.53
CA LEU A 496 -19.14 8.23 8.73
C LEU A 496 -19.83 9.60 8.59
N SER A 497 -20.70 9.75 7.58
CA SER A 497 -21.36 10.99 7.17
C SER A 497 -22.19 11.70 8.24
N GLY A 498 -22.65 10.98 9.26
CA GLY A 498 -23.43 11.57 10.34
C GLY A 498 -22.60 12.29 11.43
N TYR A 499 -21.27 12.20 11.37
CA TYR A 499 -20.39 12.91 12.31
C TYR A 499 -20.15 14.37 11.89
N THR A 500 -19.97 15.23 12.89
CA THR A 500 -19.63 16.65 12.71
C THR A 500 -18.28 17.02 13.31
N THR A 501 -17.59 16.04 13.90
CA THR A 501 -16.24 16.18 14.44
C THR A 501 -15.23 15.88 13.34
N THR A 502 -14.02 16.40 13.46
CA THR A 502 -12.85 15.89 12.72
C THR A 502 -12.64 14.42 13.02
N ASN A 503 -12.50 13.64 11.95
CA ASN A 503 -12.27 12.21 11.96
C ASN A 503 -10.97 11.89 11.22
N THR A 504 -10.29 10.84 11.65
CA THR A 504 -9.23 10.19 10.87
C THR A 504 -9.75 8.83 10.46
N ILE A 505 -9.84 8.60 9.15
CA ILE A 505 -10.38 7.41 8.52
C ILE A 505 -9.24 6.76 7.74
N ASP A 506 -8.94 5.51 8.06
CA ASP A 506 -7.86 4.74 7.44
C ASP A 506 -8.42 3.40 6.98
N LEU A 507 -8.41 3.18 5.67
CA LEU A 507 -8.96 1.99 5.01
C LEU A 507 -7.93 0.86 4.88
N ARG A 508 -6.69 1.06 5.31
CA ARG A 508 -5.68 0.01 5.29
C ARG A 508 -5.99 -1.05 6.34
N GLU A 509 -5.65 -2.29 6.03
CA GLU A 509 -5.76 -3.37 7.02
C GLU A 509 -4.90 -3.07 8.25
N GLU A 510 -5.38 -3.48 9.41
CA GLU A 510 -4.74 -3.28 10.72
C GLU A 510 -4.59 -1.83 11.19
N ALA A 511 -4.95 -0.87 10.35
CA ALA A 511 -4.98 0.53 10.72
C ALA A 511 -6.16 0.83 11.65
N PHE A 512 -5.99 1.91 12.42
CA PHE A 512 -7.02 2.42 13.31
C PHE A 512 -7.53 3.77 12.81
N SER A 513 -8.84 3.87 12.73
CA SER A 513 -9.55 5.13 12.57
C SER A 513 -9.92 5.72 13.94
N SER A 514 -9.96 7.05 14.00
CA SER A 514 -10.35 7.84 15.18
C SER A 514 -11.53 8.73 14.79
N VAL A 515 -12.72 8.41 15.27
CA VAL A 515 -13.97 9.00 14.77
C VAL A 515 -14.89 9.43 15.90
N GLY A 516 -15.72 10.46 15.67
CA GLY A 516 -16.72 10.90 16.64
C GLY A 516 -16.14 11.43 17.96
N GLY A 517 -14.88 11.91 17.94
CA GLY A 517 -14.13 12.35 19.12
C GLY A 517 -13.49 11.23 19.95
N SER A 518 -13.66 9.97 19.53
CA SER A 518 -12.94 8.81 20.07
C SER A 518 -11.62 8.58 19.32
N ILE A 519 -10.69 7.89 19.97
CA ILE A 519 -9.35 7.60 19.43
C ILE A 519 -9.16 6.08 19.36
N TYR A 520 -8.74 5.60 18.19
CA TYR A 520 -8.51 4.19 17.87
C TYR A 520 -9.73 3.29 18.10
N ASN A 521 -10.90 3.76 17.68
CA ASN A 521 -12.18 3.14 18.01
C ASN A 521 -12.83 2.39 16.84
N ILE A 522 -12.30 2.53 15.63
CA ILE A 522 -12.60 1.63 14.52
C ILE A 522 -11.28 1.07 13.99
N SER A 523 -11.25 -0.21 13.64
CA SER A 523 -10.12 -0.82 12.91
C SER A 523 -10.60 -1.80 11.87
N ILE A 524 -9.72 -2.17 10.95
CA ILE A 524 -9.97 -3.19 9.92
C ILE A 524 -9.11 -4.41 10.24
N ALA A 525 -9.71 -5.59 10.34
CA ALA A 525 -8.96 -6.82 10.58
C ALA A 525 -8.12 -7.20 9.36
N ARG A 526 -6.98 -7.84 9.61
CA ARG A 526 -6.13 -8.38 8.54
C ARG A 526 -6.92 -9.27 7.59
N GLY A 527 -6.70 -9.09 6.28
CA GLY A 527 -7.38 -9.85 5.24
C GLY A 527 -8.80 -9.37 4.93
N SER A 528 -9.29 -8.30 5.55
CA SER A 528 -10.47 -7.55 5.11
C SER A 528 -10.04 -6.34 4.28
N VAL A 529 -10.72 -6.10 3.17
CA VAL A 529 -10.50 -4.93 2.31
C VAL A 529 -11.77 -4.09 2.34
N ILE A 530 -11.64 -2.79 2.59
CA ILE A 530 -12.74 -1.83 2.55
C ILE A 530 -12.39 -0.78 1.51
N GLU A 531 -13.19 -0.69 0.46
CA GLU A 531 -12.84 0.11 -0.72
C GLU A 531 -13.29 1.56 -0.60
N ASN A 532 -14.33 1.87 0.17
CA ASN A 532 -14.95 3.19 0.12
C ASN A 532 -15.05 3.83 1.50
N ALA A 533 -14.95 5.16 1.54
CA ALA A 533 -15.16 5.95 2.75
C ALA A 533 -15.96 7.22 2.44
N ILE A 534 -16.85 7.58 3.38
CA ILE A 534 -17.51 8.88 3.39
C ILE A 534 -17.23 9.53 4.74
N GLY A 535 -16.54 10.67 4.73
CA GLY A 535 -16.33 11.54 5.89
C GLY A 535 -17.59 12.29 6.32
N GLY A 536 -17.47 13.01 7.42
CA GLY A 536 -18.53 13.79 8.04
C GLY A 536 -18.62 15.23 7.54
N SER A 537 -19.03 16.12 8.44
CA SER A 537 -19.03 17.57 8.20
C SER A 537 -17.88 18.29 8.93
N GLY A 538 -16.93 17.54 9.48
CA GLY A 538 -15.73 18.06 10.13
C GLY A 538 -14.56 18.07 9.16
N ALA A 539 -13.47 18.75 9.49
CA ALA A 539 -12.23 18.66 8.70
C ALA A 539 -11.59 17.29 8.93
N ASP A 540 -11.81 16.36 8.01
CA ASP A 540 -11.48 14.94 8.14
C ASP A 540 -10.16 14.60 7.42
N THR A 541 -9.55 13.49 7.81
CA THR A 541 -8.43 12.89 7.09
C THR A 541 -8.85 11.50 6.63
N ILE A 542 -8.79 11.24 5.33
CA ILE A 542 -9.21 9.98 4.71
C ILE A 542 -8.02 9.40 3.94
N ILE A 543 -7.62 8.19 4.32
CA ILE A 543 -6.53 7.43 3.70
C ILE A 543 -7.14 6.16 3.13
N GLY A 544 -7.05 5.99 1.81
CA GLY A 544 -7.42 4.77 1.13
C GLY A 544 -6.37 3.66 1.29
N ASN A 545 -6.36 2.69 0.39
CA ASN A 545 -5.52 1.52 0.45
C ASN A 545 -5.02 1.14 -0.95
N SER A 546 -4.67 -0.13 -1.18
CA SER A 546 -4.14 -0.56 -2.47
C SER A 546 -5.23 -0.91 -3.50
N ALA A 547 -6.49 -0.97 -3.08
CA ALA A 547 -7.63 -1.22 -3.95
C ALA A 547 -8.17 0.09 -4.51
N ALA A 548 -8.86 0.03 -5.65
CA ALA A 548 -9.53 1.19 -6.23
C ALA A 548 -10.60 1.72 -5.27
N ASN A 549 -10.36 2.90 -4.70
CA ASN A 549 -11.18 3.49 -3.68
C ASN A 549 -12.16 4.54 -4.21
N THR A 550 -13.33 4.64 -3.58
CA THR A 550 -14.18 5.84 -3.70
C THR A 550 -14.18 6.58 -2.37
N LEU A 551 -13.55 7.76 -2.35
CA LEU A 551 -13.38 8.59 -1.16
C LEU A 551 -14.21 9.86 -1.29
N THR A 552 -14.98 10.20 -0.26
CA THR A 552 -15.72 11.47 -0.20
C THR A 552 -15.44 12.15 1.14
N GLY A 553 -14.89 13.36 1.11
CA GLY A 553 -14.57 14.13 2.32
C GLY A 553 -15.85 14.56 3.05
N GLY A 554 -16.77 15.18 2.30
CA GLY A 554 -18.08 15.55 2.80
C GLY A 554 -18.18 17.07 2.93
N GLY A 555 -18.22 17.57 4.16
CA GLY A 555 -18.06 19.00 4.38
C GLY A 555 -16.96 19.24 5.40
N GLY A 556 -16.28 20.38 5.34
CA GLY A 556 -15.08 20.59 6.13
C GLY A 556 -13.89 20.88 5.22
N ASN A 557 -12.72 21.08 5.79
CA ASN A 557 -11.50 21.19 5.00
C ASN A 557 -10.77 19.86 5.15
N ASP A 558 -11.03 18.96 4.22
CA ASP A 558 -10.65 17.56 4.33
C ASP A 558 -9.26 17.32 3.72
N THR A 559 -8.60 16.26 4.17
CA THR A 559 -7.35 15.77 3.59
C THR A 559 -7.56 14.35 3.09
N LEU A 560 -7.39 14.12 1.80
CA LEU A 560 -7.65 12.84 1.16
C LEU A 560 -6.40 12.29 0.47
N THR A 561 -6.14 11.01 0.65
CA THR A 561 -5.11 10.25 -0.06
C THR A 561 -5.75 8.98 -0.60
N GLY A 562 -5.69 8.78 -1.92
CA GLY A 562 -6.24 7.61 -2.61
C GLY A 562 -5.50 6.32 -2.25
N GLY A 563 -4.20 6.28 -2.53
CA GLY A 563 -3.42 5.05 -2.41
C GLY A 563 -3.16 4.45 -3.78
N PHE A 564 -3.11 3.12 -3.92
CA PHE A 564 -2.87 2.51 -5.23
C PHE A 564 -4.17 2.29 -6.00
N SER A 565 -3.98 2.06 -7.31
CA SER A 565 -5.02 1.87 -8.29
C SER A 565 -5.66 3.20 -8.68
N ALA A 566 -6.56 3.15 -9.66
CA ALA A 566 -7.27 4.35 -10.09
C ALA A 566 -8.42 4.65 -9.11
N ASP A 567 -8.25 5.70 -8.33
CA ASP A 567 -9.21 6.09 -7.31
C ASP A 567 -10.22 7.12 -7.82
N THR A 568 -11.36 7.21 -7.13
CA THR A 568 -12.34 8.29 -7.31
C THR A 568 -12.41 9.10 -6.03
N ILE A 569 -11.94 10.35 -6.08
CA ILE A 569 -11.82 11.22 -4.92
C ILE A 569 -12.73 12.44 -5.11
N ASN A 570 -13.57 12.71 -4.12
CA ASN A 570 -14.39 13.92 -4.05
C ASN A 570 -14.13 14.64 -2.72
N GLY A 571 -13.57 15.85 -2.76
CA GLY A 571 -13.34 16.66 -1.56
C GLY A 571 -14.66 16.99 -0.87
N GLY A 572 -15.53 17.69 -1.58
CA GLY A 572 -16.89 17.96 -1.14
C GLY A 572 -17.09 19.46 -0.96
N ALA A 573 -17.41 19.91 0.24
CA ALA A 573 -17.60 21.33 0.54
C ALA A 573 -16.57 21.83 1.55
N GLY A 574 -15.81 22.85 1.16
CA GLY A 574 -14.77 23.47 1.97
C GLY A 574 -13.46 23.45 1.22
N ASN A 575 -12.36 23.87 1.85
CA ASN A 575 -11.08 23.94 1.15
C ASN A 575 -10.31 22.64 1.38
N ASP A 576 -10.41 21.73 0.43
CA ASP A 576 -9.90 20.37 0.57
C ASP A 576 -8.46 20.24 0.06
N THR A 577 -7.74 19.27 0.60
CA THR A 577 -6.38 18.92 0.20
C THR A 577 -6.32 17.46 -0.23
N ILE A 578 -6.02 17.22 -1.49
CA ILE A 578 -5.82 15.89 -2.06
C ILE A 578 -4.32 15.67 -2.20
N ASN A 579 -3.81 14.59 -1.64
CA ASN A 579 -2.40 14.19 -1.78
C ASN A 579 -2.33 13.01 -2.75
N TYR A 580 -1.45 13.13 -3.74
CA TYR A 580 -1.27 12.17 -4.81
C TYR A 580 0.22 11.88 -5.00
N ALA A 581 0.64 10.63 -4.91
CA ALA A 581 2.00 10.24 -5.26
C ALA A 581 2.04 9.70 -6.70
N ILE A 582 3.08 10.07 -7.45
CA ILE A 582 3.27 9.53 -8.80
C ILE A 582 3.46 8.01 -8.70
N GLY A 583 2.64 7.27 -9.44
CA GLY A 583 2.63 5.81 -9.44
C GLY A 583 1.46 5.19 -8.67
N ASP A 584 0.68 5.99 -7.94
CA ASP A 584 -0.54 5.57 -7.23
C ASP A 584 -1.58 5.00 -8.21
N GLY A 585 -1.81 5.69 -9.30
CA GLY A 585 -2.76 5.29 -10.33
C GLY A 585 -3.30 6.49 -11.09
N ALA A 586 -4.20 6.25 -12.02
CA ALA A 586 -4.84 7.30 -12.80
C ALA A 586 -6.13 7.76 -12.08
N ASP A 587 -5.99 8.67 -11.13
CA ASP A 587 -7.11 9.07 -10.26
C ASP A 587 -8.08 10.03 -10.92
N ALA A 588 -9.37 9.88 -10.59
CA ALA A 588 -10.41 10.84 -10.89
C ALA A 588 -10.67 11.72 -9.66
N ILE A 589 -10.14 12.95 -9.68
CA ILE A 589 -10.17 13.88 -8.55
C ILE A 589 -11.14 15.02 -8.86
N ASP A 590 -12.14 15.19 -8.00
CA ASP A 590 -13.03 16.34 -7.94
C ASP A 590 -12.80 17.08 -6.62
N GLY A 591 -12.27 18.31 -6.65
CA GLY A 591 -12.07 19.10 -5.42
C GLY A 591 -13.40 19.45 -4.74
N GLY A 592 -14.44 19.68 -5.55
CA GLY A 592 -15.77 20.00 -5.09
C GLY A 592 -16.05 21.49 -5.09
N ALA A 593 -16.54 22.02 -3.97
CA ALA A 593 -16.89 23.41 -3.81
C ALA A 593 -15.86 24.14 -2.94
N ASP A 594 -15.67 25.43 -3.22
CA ASP A 594 -14.72 26.34 -2.56
C ASP A 594 -13.33 26.37 -3.21
N THR A 595 -12.23 26.16 -2.49
CA THR A 595 -10.88 26.30 -3.06
C THR A 595 -10.00 25.16 -2.64
N ASP A 596 -9.72 24.30 -3.62
CA ASP A 596 -9.13 23.00 -3.38
C ASP A 596 -7.68 22.95 -3.83
N THR A 597 -6.93 22.06 -3.20
CA THR A 597 -5.51 21.90 -3.44
C THR A 597 -5.19 20.44 -3.73
N LEU A 598 -4.52 20.19 -4.85
CA LEU A 598 -3.86 18.92 -5.15
C LEU A 598 -2.36 19.07 -4.91
N ASN A 599 -1.80 18.23 -4.04
CA ASN A 599 -0.37 18.10 -3.83
C ASN A 599 0.12 16.81 -4.49
N ILE A 600 1.01 16.96 -5.46
CA ILE A 600 1.65 15.88 -6.19
C ILE A 600 3.06 15.70 -5.63
N THR A 601 3.41 14.48 -5.27
CA THR A 601 4.76 14.12 -4.81
C THR A 601 5.34 12.99 -5.63
N ASP A 602 6.66 12.96 -5.76
CA ASP A 602 7.35 11.80 -6.31
C ASP A 602 7.57 10.73 -5.22
N GLY A 603 7.29 9.48 -5.59
CA GLY A 603 7.59 8.28 -4.82
C GLY A 603 8.78 7.48 -5.39
N ALA A 604 9.46 7.89 -6.45
CA ALA A 604 10.59 7.18 -7.05
C ALA A 604 11.77 8.15 -7.31
N ALA A 605 12.77 7.73 -8.08
CA ALA A 605 13.74 8.65 -8.68
C ALA A 605 13.48 8.69 -10.19
N GLY A 606 13.06 9.85 -10.73
CA GLY A 606 12.78 10.00 -12.16
C GLY A 606 11.32 9.79 -12.55
N ALA A 607 10.41 10.44 -11.83
CA ALA A 607 9.00 10.46 -12.14
C ALA A 607 8.65 11.20 -13.43
N ILE A 608 7.53 10.79 -14.01
CA ILE A 608 6.93 11.42 -15.18
C ILE A 608 5.56 11.99 -14.80
N LEU A 609 5.47 13.32 -14.75
CA LEU A 609 4.22 14.05 -14.55
C LEU A 609 3.65 14.50 -15.91
N ASN A 610 2.74 13.69 -16.45
CA ASN A 610 1.96 14.08 -17.62
C ASN A 610 0.86 15.07 -17.21
N ALA A 611 0.88 16.29 -17.75
CA ALA A 611 -0.07 17.34 -17.45
C ALA A 611 -1.01 17.61 -18.64
N SER A 612 -2.32 17.51 -18.40
CA SER A 612 -3.35 17.87 -19.39
C SER A 612 -3.80 19.31 -19.18
N TRP A 613 -3.33 20.23 -20.03
CA TRP A 613 -3.61 21.66 -19.98
C TRP A 613 -4.52 22.11 -21.12
N ASN A 614 -5.58 22.86 -20.82
CA ASN A 614 -6.53 23.35 -21.82
C ASN A 614 -6.39 24.86 -22.17
N GLY A 615 -5.37 25.53 -21.64
CA GLY A 615 -5.18 26.98 -21.78
C GLY A 615 -5.75 27.82 -20.64
N ALA A 616 -6.48 27.22 -19.70
CA ALA A 616 -7.03 27.93 -18.53
C ALA A 616 -6.78 27.18 -17.21
N VAL A 617 -7.00 25.87 -17.19
CA VAL A 617 -6.83 25.01 -16.00
C VAL A 617 -6.24 23.66 -16.41
N LEU A 618 -5.63 22.96 -15.46
CA LEU A 618 -5.34 21.54 -15.62
C LEU A 618 -6.64 20.75 -15.57
N THR A 619 -6.78 19.79 -16.49
CA THR A 619 -7.92 18.87 -16.54
C THR A 619 -7.54 17.43 -16.22
N GLY A 620 -6.25 17.18 -15.95
CA GLY A 620 -5.72 15.85 -15.68
C GLY A 620 -4.23 15.90 -15.39
N VAL A 621 -3.77 14.98 -14.54
CA VAL A 621 -2.37 14.74 -14.22
C VAL A 621 -2.11 13.24 -14.17
N ALA A 622 -0.92 12.80 -14.58
CA ALA A 622 -0.48 11.39 -14.53
C ALA A 622 -1.48 10.38 -15.15
N GLY A 623 -2.25 10.81 -16.17
CA GLY A 623 -3.27 10.00 -16.83
C GLY A 623 -4.65 10.00 -16.16
N GLY A 624 -4.76 10.59 -14.96
CA GLY A 624 -6.02 10.86 -14.25
C GLY A 624 -6.74 12.11 -14.75
N SER A 625 -7.89 12.42 -14.14
CA SER A 625 -8.72 13.58 -14.46
C SER A 625 -8.88 14.50 -13.26
N LEU A 626 -8.86 15.82 -13.50
CA LEU A 626 -9.09 16.85 -12.48
C LEU A 626 -10.35 17.66 -12.81
N THR A 627 -11.23 17.82 -11.82
CA THR A 627 -12.34 18.77 -11.85
C THR A 627 -12.35 19.58 -10.56
N SER A 628 -12.72 20.86 -10.66
CA SER A 628 -12.90 21.73 -9.47
C SER A 628 -11.67 21.77 -8.55
N VAL A 629 -10.46 21.78 -9.12
CA VAL A 629 -9.21 21.93 -8.36
C VAL A 629 -8.55 23.25 -8.77
N GLU A 630 -8.44 24.19 -7.84
CA GLU A 630 -7.92 25.54 -8.11
C GLU A 630 -6.40 25.63 -7.96
N ASN A 631 -5.80 24.85 -7.05
CA ASN A 631 -4.37 24.89 -6.79
C ASN A 631 -3.75 23.50 -6.99
N VAL A 632 -2.78 23.40 -7.89
CA VAL A 632 -1.99 22.17 -8.08
C VAL A 632 -0.53 22.47 -7.76
N ASN A 633 0.02 21.77 -6.77
CA ASN A 633 1.43 21.85 -6.39
C ASN A 633 2.12 20.55 -6.79
N ALA A 634 3.30 20.62 -7.40
CA ALA A 634 4.11 19.45 -7.67
C ALA A 634 5.49 19.58 -7.00
N ASN A 635 5.80 18.66 -6.10
CA ASN A 635 7.13 18.53 -5.53
C ASN A 635 7.69 17.15 -5.88
N MET A 636 8.49 17.11 -6.93
CA MET A 636 9.05 15.87 -7.48
C MET A 636 10.33 15.44 -6.74
N GLY A 637 10.71 16.14 -5.67
CA GLY A 637 11.79 15.71 -4.81
C GLY A 637 13.16 15.89 -5.46
N GLY A 638 13.94 14.81 -5.49
CA GLY A 638 15.24 14.80 -6.16
C GLY A 638 15.34 13.57 -7.04
N GLY A 639 16.05 13.67 -8.14
CA GLY A 639 15.98 12.67 -9.19
C GLY A 639 16.26 13.34 -10.52
N THR A 640 15.66 12.83 -11.59
CA THR A 640 15.63 13.53 -12.87
C THR A 640 14.23 13.41 -13.43
N ASP A 641 13.44 14.43 -13.13
CA ASP A 641 12.00 14.34 -13.21
C ASP A 641 11.45 15.11 -14.41
N TRP A 642 10.38 14.57 -15.00
CA TRP A 642 9.76 15.11 -16.19
C TRP A 642 8.42 15.78 -15.89
N LEU A 643 8.24 16.98 -16.45
CA LEU A 643 6.93 17.61 -16.64
C LEU A 643 6.59 17.65 -18.12
N ILE A 644 5.49 17.01 -18.51
CA ILE A 644 5.15 16.79 -19.92
C ILE A 644 3.78 17.38 -20.25
N TYR A 645 3.74 18.30 -21.22
CA TYR A 645 2.51 18.91 -21.76
C TYR A 645 2.17 18.42 -23.18
N ALA A 646 2.69 17.28 -23.64
CA ALA A 646 2.61 16.83 -25.04
C ALA A 646 1.19 16.81 -25.66
N ALA A 647 0.13 16.70 -24.84
CA ALA A 647 -1.26 16.74 -25.30
C ALA A 647 -1.88 18.15 -25.34
N ALA A 648 -1.17 19.18 -24.84
CA ALA A 648 -1.65 20.56 -24.81
C ALA A 648 -1.61 21.17 -26.20
N SER A 649 -2.72 21.82 -26.59
CA SER A 649 -2.80 22.62 -27.82
C SER A 649 -2.69 24.13 -27.57
N ALA A 650 -2.68 24.54 -26.31
CA ALA A 650 -2.54 25.92 -25.88
C ALA A 650 -1.11 26.13 -25.39
N ALA A 651 -0.60 27.35 -25.57
CA ALA A 651 0.72 27.73 -25.08
C ALA A 651 0.89 27.43 -23.58
N VAL A 652 2.07 26.92 -23.23
CA VAL A 652 2.53 26.69 -21.87
C VAL A 652 3.73 27.58 -21.56
N ALA A 653 3.73 28.13 -20.36
CA ALA A 653 4.88 28.79 -19.77
C ALA A 653 5.37 27.96 -18.58
N VAL A 654 6.66 27.61 -18.57
CA VAL A 654 7.36 26.90 -17.50
C VAL A 654 8.64 27.65 -17.17
N ASN A 655 8.89 27.88 -15.88
CA ASN A 655 10.09 28.50 -15.37
C ASN A 655 10.57 27.75 -14.12
N LEU A 656 11.56 26.87 -14.31
CA LEU A 656 12.13 26.03 -13.26
C LEU A 656 12.85 26.89 -12.21
N ALA A 657 13.53 27.97 -12.61
CA ALA A 657 14.23 28.88 -11.70
C ALA A 657 13.32 29.55 -10.65
N SER A 658 12.06 29.81 -11.01
CA SER A 658 11.05 30.43 -10.14
C SER A 658 10.04 29.44 -9.56
N GLY A 659 10.09 28.17 -9.99
CA GLY A 659 9.15 27.14 -9.56
C GLY A 659 7.72 27.36 -10.06
N SER A 660 7.55 27.86 -11.29
CA SER A 660 6.24 28.19 -11.87
C SER A 660 5.99 27.43 -13.18
N ALA A 661 4.78 26.92 -13.36
CA ALA A 661 4.34 26.27 -14.59
C ALA A 661 2.85 26.51 -14.86
N SER A 662 2.44 26.43 -16.13
CA SER A 662 1.05 26.68 -16.53
C SER A 662 0.08 25.69 -15.93
N GLY A 663 -0.91 26.20 -15.19
CA GLY A 663 -1.88 25.37 -14.46
C GLY A 663 -1.39 24.84 -13.10
N PHE A 664 -0.14 25.12 -12.72
CA PHE A 664 0.39 24.81 -11.39
C PHE A 664 0.48 26.09 -10.54
N ALA A 665 0.15 25.95 -9.26
CA ALA A 665 0.39 26.98 -8.26
C ALA A 665 1.89 27.04 -7.90
N SER A 666 2.56 25.89 -7.85
CA SER A 666 4.02 25.78 -7.70
C SER A 666 4.54 24.45 -8.24
N ILE A 667 5.80 24.46 -8.67
CA ILE A 667 6.56 23.27 -9.04
C ILE A 667 7.96 23.28 -8.41
N SER A 668 8.51 22.11 -8.06
CA SER A 668 9.89 21.95 -7.61
C SER A 668 10.44 20.55 -7.91
N GLY A 669 11.77 20.45 -8.04
CA GLY A 669 12.47 19.18 -8.29
C GLY A 669 12.26 18.63 -9.70
N ILE A 670 12.09 19.50 -10.69
CA ILE A 670 11.86 19.11 -12.09
C ILE A 670 13.05 19.61 -12.89
N GLU A 671 13.70 18.71 -13.62
CA GLU A 671 14.88 19.02 -14.44
C GLU A 671 14.56 18.93 -15.94
N ARG A 672 13.44 18.28 -16.30
CA ARG A 672 13.09 18.02 -17.69
C ARG A 672 11.67 18.45 -18.01
N VAL A 673 11.51 19.16 -19.12
CA VAL A 673 10.21 19.69 -19.56
C VAL A 673 10.01 19.41 -21.04
N ILE A 674 8.81 18.93 -21.37
CA ILE A 674 8.30 18.89 -22.74
C ILE A 674 7.08 19.81 -22.81
N GLY A 675 7.11 20.75 -23.75
CA GLY A 675 5.98 21.60 -24.11
C GLY A 675 4.86 20.83 -24.80
N GLY A 676 4.08 21.54 -25.59
CA GLY A 676 2.91 21.06 -26.31
C GLY A 676 2.96 21.41 -27.80
N ASN A 677 1.79 21.69 -28.37
CA ASN A 677 1.62 22.12 -29.76
C ASN A 677 1.37 23.63 -29.89
N GLY A 678 1.57 24.38 -28.80
CA GLY A 678 1.37 25.82 -28.76
C GLY A 678 2.72 26.54 -28.75
N ASN A 679 2.70 27.85 -28.92
CA ASN A 679 3.91 28.67 -28.83
C ASN A 679 4.33 28.82 -27.36
N ASP A 680 5.24 27.97 -26.93
CA ASP A 680 5.58 27.75 -25.54
C ASP A 680 6.74 28.62 -25.07
N THR A 681 6.88 28.76 -23.75
CA THR A 681 8.00 29.47 -23.13
C THR A 681 8.56 28.62 -22.00
N LEU A 682 9.74 28.05 -22.22
CA LEU A 682 10.39 27.15 -21.29
C LEU A 682 11.68 27.80 -20.79
N THR A 683 11.84 27.91 -19.47
CA THR A 683 13.04 28.44 -18.83
C THR A 683 13.56 27.46 -17.78
N GLY A 684 14.82 27.08 -17.91
CA GLY A 684 15.54 26.26 -16.94
C GLY A 684 15.92 27.02 -15.67
N ASP A 685 16.75 26.40 -14.84
CA ASP A 685 17.27 26.92 -13.59
C ASP A 685 18.80 27.03 -13.58
N ASN A 686 19.47 26.65 -12.49
CA ASN A 686 20.94 26.69 -12.40
C ASN A 686 21.56 25.28 -12.47
N PHE A 687 20.74 24.26 -12.69
CA PHE A 687 21.14 22.87 -12.87
C PHE A 687 21.02 22.48 -14.34
N ASP A 688 21.61 21.33 -14.68
CA ASP A 688 21.53 20.76 -16.02
C ASP A 688 20.07 20.42 -16.33
N ASN A 689 19.48 21.10 -17.31
CA ASN A 689 18.09 20.91 -17.70
C ASN A 689 17.94 20.33 -19.11
N ARG A 690 16.80 19.67 -19.36
CA ARG A 690 16.36 19.32 -20.71
C ARG A 690 15.03 19.99 -21.02
N LEU A 691 15.01 20.83 -22.04
CA LEU A 691 13.82 21.55 -22.48
C LEU A 691 13.50 21.16 -23.93
N ASP A 692 12.28 20.74 -24.19
CA ASP A 692 11.77 20.34 -25.49
C ASP A 692 10.51 21.18 -25.78
N GLY A 693 10.56 22.06 -26.77
CA GLY A 693 9.48 22.99 -27.12
C GLY A 693 8.27 22.26 -27.68
N GLY A 694 8.51 21.36 -28.63
CA GLY A 694 7.49 20.54 -29.26
C GLY A 694 7.10 21.10 -30.62
N ALA A 695 5.86 21.52 -30.78
CA ALA A 695 5.42 22.17 -32.01
C ALA A 695 4.86 23.55 -31.70
N GLY A 696 5.06 24.50 -32.59
CA GLY A 696 4.74 25.90 -32.36
C GLY A 696 6.00 26.76 -32.37
N ASP A 697 5.84 28.08 -32.41
CA ASP A 697 7.00 28.98 -32.36
C ASP A 697 7.39 29.19 -30.89
N ASP A 698 8.41 28.47 -30.42
CA ASP A 698 8.72 28.34 -29.00
C ASP A 698 9.85 29.28 -28.54
N VAL A 699 9.92 29.52 -27.23
CA VAL A 699 11.01 30.28 -26.59
C VAL A 699 11.64 29.43 -25.50
N LEU A 700 12.88 29.00 -25.71
CA LEU A 700 13.64 28.16 -24.78
C LEU A 700 14.86 28.90 -24.23
N ASN A 701 15.03 28.87 -22.91
CA ASN A 701 16.21 29.42 -22.23
C ASN A 701 16.74 28.41 -21.19
N GLY A 702 17.93 27.85 -21.40
CA GLY A 702 18.53 26.86 -20.50
C GLY A 702 18.87 27.43 -19.12
N GLY A 703 19.38 28.66 -19.07
CA GLY A 703 19.72 29.31 -17.83
C GLY A 703 21.19 29.13 -17.49
N ALA A 704 21.51 28.44 -16.41
CA ALA A 704 22.87 28.04 -16.12
C ALA A 704 22.92 26.53 -15.90
N GLY A 705 24.00 25.87 -16.31
CA GLY A 705 24.07 24.41 -16.25
C GLY A 705 24.77 23.87 -17.49
N VAL A 706 24.65 22.58 -17.74
CA VAL A 706 24.91 21.98 -19.05
C VAL A 706 23.55 21.54 -19.58
N ASP A 707 22.96 22.38 -20.40
CA ASP A 707 21.57 22.25 -20.81
C ASP A 707 21.42 21.54 -22.16
N THR A 708 20.28 20.88 -22.36
CA THR A 708 19.85 20.36 -23.66
C THR A 708 18.56 21.03 -24.07
N LEU A 709 18.59 21.80 -25.15
CA LEU A 709 17.42 22.50 -25.70
C LEU A 709 17.06 21.90 -27.05
N ILE A 710 15.79 21.58 -27.23
CA ILE A 710 15.19 21.12 -28.48
C ILE A 710 14.04 22.05 -28.81
N GLY A 711 14.12 22.80 -29.91
CA GLY A 711 13.05 23.70 -30.34
C GLY A 711 11.86 22.88 -30.84
N GLY A 712 12.05 22.20 -31.96
CA GLY A 712 11.08 21.26 -32.51
C GLY A 712 10.58 21.72 -33.87
N ASP A 713 9.26 21.74 -34.07
CA ASP A 713 8.63 22.26 -35.29
C ASP A 713 8.15 23.71 -35.06
N GLY A 714 8.66 24.70 -35.78
CA GLY A 714 8.20 26.09 -35.67
C GLY A 714 9.36 27.08 -35.79
N ASP A 715 9.07 28.38 -35.84
CA ASP A 715 10.14 29.40 -35.85
C ASP A 715 10.59 29.68 -34.40
N ASP A 716 11.59 28.95 -33.90
CA ASP A 716 11.93 28.94 -32.48
C ASP A 716 12.95 30.00 -32.06
N VAL A 717 12.96 30.36 -30.77
CA VAL A 717 13.98 31.22 -30.15
C VAL A 717 14.68 30.48 -29.01
N LEU A 718 15.96 30.18 -29.17
CA LEU A 718 16.73 29.37 -28.22
C LEU A 718 17.92 30.13 -27.64
N ALA A 719 18.15 29.99 -26.34
CA ALA A 719 19.36 30.47 -25.65
C ALA A 719 19.84 29.41 -24.64
N GLY A 720 21.06 28.89 -24.81
CA GLY A 720 21.64 27.93 -23.86
C GLY A 720 21.86 28.58 -22.50
N GLY A 721 22.59 29.70 -22.49
CA GLY A 721 22.91 30.42 -21.27
C GLY A 721 24.30 30.04 -20.75
N LEU A 722 24.51 30.10 -19.44
CA LEU A 722 25.82 29.81 -18.85
C LEU A 722 26.07 28.30 -18.83
N GLY A 723 26.93 27.78 -19.69
CA GLY A 723 27.06 26.35 -19.83
C GLY A 723 27.87 25.90 -21.02
N ASN A 724 28.03 24.60 -21.18
CA ASN A 724 28.42 24.06 -22.48
C ASN A 724 27.21 23.30 -23.00
N ASP A 725 26.30 24.00 -23.64
CA ASP A 725 24.95 23.49 -23.89
C ASP A 725 24.86 22.73 -25.20
N SER A 726 23.80 21.95 -25.36
CA SER A 726 23.44 21.26 -26.60
C SER A 726 22.12 21.80 -27.10
N ILE A 727 22.14 22.48 -28.25
CA ILE A 727 20.96 23.09 -28.86
C ILE A 727 20.68 22.39 -30.19
N GLN A 728 19.46 21.89 -30.33
CA GLN A 728 18.91 21.38 -31.59
C GLN A 728 17.66 22.19 -31.90
N SER A 729 17.74 23.14 -32.83
CA SER A 729 16.63 24.06 -33.06
C SER A 729 15.46 23.39 -33.78
N GLY A 730 15.73 22.63 -34.86
CA GLY A 730 14.74 21.74 -35.45
C GLY A 730 14.32 22.17 -36.85
N ALA A 731 13.01 22.22 -37.11
CA ALA A 731 12.44 22.62 -38.39
C ALA A 731 11.76 23.98 -38.25
N GLY A 732 11.95 24.88 -39.23
CA GLY A 732 11.51 26.27 -39.12
C GLY A 732 12.68 27.26 -39.21
N ALA A 733 12.37 28.56 -39.22
CA ALA A 733 13.40 29.59 -39.31
C ALA A 733 13.80 30.07 -37.92
N ASP A 734 14.78 29.37 -37.32
CA ASP A 734 15.07 29.52 -35.90
C ASP A 734 15.99 30.71 -35.59
N ALA A 735 15.96 31.17 -34.35
CA ALA A 735 16.83 32.22 -33.81
C ALA A 735 17.56 31.75 -32.55
N ILE A 736 18.85 31.44 -32.70
CA ILE A 736 19.71 31.00 -31.59
C ILE A 736 20.50 32.21 -31.07
N ASN A 737 20.25 32.59 -29.82
CA ASN A 737 20.89 33.70 -29.15
C ASN A 737 22.06 33.21 -28.31
N TRP A 738 23.24 33.78 -28.58
CA TRP A 738 24.48 33.42 -27.89
C TRP A 738 25.21 34.66 -27.36
N THR A 739 25.64 34.64 -26.10
CA THR A 739 26.38 35.72 -25.45
C THR A 739 27.85 35.35 -25.23
N VAL A 740 28.77 36.25 -25.61
CA VAL A 740 30.21 36.05 -25.38
C VAL A 740 30.49 35.78 -23.90
N GLY A 741 31.03 34.58 -23.63
CA GLY A 741 31.49 34.17 -22.30
C GLY A 741 30.50 33.30 -21.52
N GLU A 742 29.39 32.89 -22.13
CA GLU A 742 28.42 31.99 -21.50
C GLU A 742 28.83 30.51 -21.58
N GLY A 743 29.56 30.12 -22.63
CA GLY A 743 30.42 28.93 -22.63
C GLY A 743 30.61 28.35 -24.03
N ARG A 744 30.71 27.03 -24.17
CA ARG A 744 30.95 26.35 -25.46
C ARG A 744 29.80 25.43 -25.83
N ASP A 745 28.91 25.97 -26.65
CA ASP A 745 27.69 25.26 -27.02
C ASP A 745 27.86 24.48 -28.31
N THR A 746 27.20 23.34 -28.38
CA THR A 746 27.02 22.54 -29.58
C THR A 746 25.66 22.88 -30.16
N ILE A 747 25.63 23.35 -31.40
CA ILE A 747 24.41 23.86 -32.03
C ILE A 747 24.18 23.12 -33.34
N ASP A 748 23.02 22.51 -33.47
CA ASP A 748 22.46 21.99 -34.71
C ASP A 748 21.24 22.84 -35.09
N GLY A 749 21.37 23.60 -36.20
CA GLY A 749 20.28 24.43 -36.73
C GLY A 749 19.21 23.64 -37.49
N GLY A 750 19.45 22.35 -37.76
CA GLY A 750 18.50 21.53 -38.50
C GLY A 750 18.49 21.81 -40.00
N VAL A 751 17.29 21.73 -40.60
CA VAL A 751 17.12 21.57 -42.07
C VAL A 751 16.93 22.89 -42.84
N ASP A 752 16.61 23.97 -42.13
CA ASP A 752 16.17 25.24 -42.71
C ASP A 752 17.25 26.34 -42.59
N VAL A 753 16.85 27.62 -42.71
CA VAL A 753 17.77 28.77 -42.64
C VAL A 753 17.55 29.51 -41.35
N ASP A 754 18.52 29.37 -40.46
CA ASP A 754 18.43 29.89 -39.10
C ASP A 754 19.29 31.13 -38.89
N THR A 755 19.01 31.83 -37.82
CA THR A 755 19.70 33.04 -37.40
C THR A 755 20.50 32.77 -36.14
N PHE A 756 21.83 32.89 -36.23
CA PHE A 756 22.71 32.86 -35.07
C PHE A 756 23.06 34.29 -34.60
N ASN A 757 22.50 34.70 -33.46
CA ASN A 757 22.67 36.02 -32.88
C ASN A 757 23.76 36.04 -31.79
N ALA A 758 25.00 36.29 -32.19
CA ALA A 758 26.10 36.48 -31.24
C ALA A 758 26.15 37.91 -30.67
N THR A 759 26.04 38.07 -29.35
CA THR A 759 26.08 39.37 -28.66
C THR A 759 27.18 39.44 -27.59
N GLY A 760 27.72 40.64 -27.31
CA GLY A 760 28.75 40.86 -26.27
C GLY A 760 29.91 41.78 -26.70
N SER A 761 30.67 42.31 -25.74
CA SER A 761 31.80 43.22 -25.96
C SER A 761 33.06 42.70 -25.25
N GLY A 762 33.84 41.86 -25.91
CA GLY A 762 35.14 41.38 -25.41
C GLY A 762 36.02 40.83 -26.53
N VAL A 763 37.34 40.86 -26.33
CA VAL A 763 38.32 40.21 -27.22
C VAL A 763 38.63 38.84 -26.61
N ALA A 764 37.87 37.80 -26.99
CA ALA A 764 38.20 36.41 -26.68
C ALA A 764 37.59 35.49 -27.73
N GLU A 765 38.30 34.39 -27.99
CA GLU A 765 38.09 33.42 -29.06
C GLU A 765 36.61 33.09 -29.27
N LEU A 766 36.14 33.20 -30.52
CA LEU A 766 35.04 32.36 -30.97
C LEU A 766 35.46 30.92 -30.67
N GLY A 767 34.96 30.35 -29.57
CA GLY A 767 34.99 28.91 -29.36
C GLY A 767 34.45 28.26 -30.62
N GLN A 768 35.03 27.13 -31.02
CA GLN A 768 34.63 26.45 -32.25
C GLN A 768 33.13 26.10 -32.20
N ALA A 769 32.28 26.94 -32.80
CA ALA A 769 30.93 26.57 -33.15
C ALA A 769 31.06 25.57 -34.29
N THR A 770 30.75 24.31 -34.02
CA THR A 770 30.70 23.27 -35.05
C THR A 770 29.31 23.34 -35.67
N TRP A 771 29.13 24.25 -36.63
CA TRP A 771 27.90 24.36 -37.41
C TRP A 771 27.86 23.26 -38.48
N ASN A 772 26.84 22.40 -38.42
CA ASN A 772 26.58 21.33 -39.39
C ASN A 772 25.45 21.67 -40.39
N GLY A 773 24.81 22.84 -40.26
CA GLY A 773 23.74 23.33 -41.15
C GLY A 773 24.21 23.78 -42.54
N ALA A 774 23.26 23.98 -43.46
CA ALA A 774 23.54 24.14 -44.90
C ALA A 774 24.20 25.48 -45.31
N ALA A 775 24.10 26.54 -44.49
CA ALA A 775 24.81 27.82 -44.70
C ALA A 775 24.90 28.66 -43.40
N ILE A 776 25.96 29.48 -43.29
CA ILE A 776 26.12 30.57 -42.30
C ILE A 776 25.84 31.91 -42.97
#